data_AF-A0A7S3UDG6-F1
#
_entry.id   AF-A0A7S3UDG6-F1
#
_cell.length_a   1.000
_cell.length_b   1.000
_cell.length_c   1.000
_cell.angle_alpha   90.00
_cell.angle_beta   90.00
_cell.angle_gamma   90.00
#
_symmetry.space_group_name_H-M   'P 1'
#
loop_
_entity.id
_entity.type
_entity.pdbx_description
1 polymer ?
#
loop_
_entity_poly.entity_id
_entity_poly.type
_entity_poly.pdbx_seq_one_letter_code
_entity_poly.pdbx_strand_id
1 'polypeptide(L)'
;MNVLHKLDPFRFERPVGVEADRSELRYVSALHQTAMPLPRQDGSVLSEDVKLLLMSKYGLKVTDSEAEDIVSMAGVPGEKWLDLPKLMAMLWIPWFLREARNAAAKGENHLQGESSLNELVERMLQIMCGSSKILSKEKFCMHLKNIGEVALAENGELVDDMLQMIGQGGGSPIEPDAFVQGLISDVQHWKTIAEDSCTTSFFDVFGTDATCFRNANTPHRFKWTGKQRPKPRIDEEDNDDVESGAESRSTPSQAQSTSTLPDCNFVSPRRPACVQTSSQIDFMNDSFRSLGFIALVFIFYLFNVGVYLSALLVVVNDAQPSCDTFSCVFTVTILNWFLIVGIVCITGLVLLGAAMLINNPRATSKRKCIASVLSSSSLTVIPFVLVQNYRSSGTVRPSLSFVSGDFYFGLMLTCLCLGGLVVLVQIFTFVELIWPAVRTRLGMREPNFQRASRCTKHACTAKVAKMVQNLRVFHSSLEMGTSEFALLANVLVKPISDEDGAGVAKGLNEQDEGRCSTNPPYVAHNVHGSTIASGSQPQVCHSVHRVLFEKDDETDNPTETKHLHNSFETNSTFDSEGHIPSPDVHNVSSFSGISESIGGFSWSWKRAFSKQHWQEEGLWFSANILLGQISQIIMLILFTIALSFATVQVANACTSKRKEVSGQPFALNFVPQAWMIKYSFIPALIVAILIGIYEVICYIPSFQSTILKMRCGLIPSLDDKRFHQNRKSADMIYSVVADMMYMMLGSMALLWFIVTACLFLLFWPLTQTLMLYLIAWGLGLTITVVARMVVQWLCRTHFIKGMYRKHVKADNIKNLSLVCWRMGTGSAGLLVRIGLLLLAVAVYMGRIDVDLLQKDLAIFDGYPRWFQVDLIVHEAHRHPFIERLATLYLYRWAYRGKSGFGNTPSACWRLIFVLTLMPWFVKDRVHALQDPIIAEVDMPVSSSKKLTGWLHRRKQSEGLKGTEELENR
;
A
#
# COMPACT_ATOMS: atom_id res chain seq x y z
N MET A 1 15.45 -4.03 20.44
CA MET A 1 14.26 -3.34 19.88
C MET A 1 14.16 -3.39 18.36
N ASN A 2 15.22 -3.08 17.59
CA ASN A 2 15.15 -2.82 16.13
C ASN A 2 14.40 -3.86 15.26
N VAL A 3 14.36 -5.15 15.65
CA VAL A 3 13.55 -6.16 14.94
C VAL A 3 12.05 -5.90 15.11
N LEU A 4 11.56 -5.67 16.33
CA LEU A 4 10.17 -5.26 16.60
C LEU A 4 9.84 -3.94 15.87
N HIS A 5 10.80 -3.01 15.80
CA HIS A 5 10.63 -1.72 15.12
C HIS A 5 10.56 -1.82 13.58
N LYS A 6 10.90 -2.99 13.00
CA LYS A 6 10.67 -3.38 11.59
C LYS A 6 9.45 -4.28 11.39
N LEU A 7 8.76 -4.66 12.47
CA LEU A 7 7.59 -5.56 12.46
C LEU A 7 6.27 -4.87 12.83
N ASP A 8 6.28 -3.56 13.14
CA ASP A 8 5.05 -2.76 13.25
C ASP A 8 4.43 -2.61 11.83
N PRO A 9 3.26 -3.23 11.56
CA PRO A 9 2.66 -3.20 10.22
C PRO A 9 1.91 -1.88 9.93
N PHE A 10 1.68 -1.07 10.96
CA PHE A 10 0.96 0.20 10.85
C PHE A 10 1.92 1.35 10.51
N ARG A 11 3.18 1.25 10.96
CA ARG A 11 4.25 2.19 10.64
C ARG A 11 4.49 2.27 9.14
N PHE A 12 4.56 3.49 8.62
CA PHE A 12 5.05 3.78 7.27
C PHE A 12 5.78 5.11 7.25
N GLU A 13 6.50 5.34 6.16
CA GLU A 13 7.16 6.60 5.88
C GLU A 13 6.20 7.49 5.09
N ARG A 14 5.65 8.52 5.75
CA ARG A 14 4.81 9.52 5.06
C ARG A 14 5.74 10.45 4.27
N PRO A 15 5.58 10.58 2.94
CA PRO A 15 6.29 11.61 2.19
C PRO A 15 5.81 12.98 2.67
N VAL A 16 6.73 13.95 2.73
CA VAL A 16 6.47 15.33 3.15
C VAL A 16 6.87 16.29 2.03
N GLY A 17 6.21 17.44 1.96
CA GLY A 17 6.46 18.46 0.96
C GLY A 17 5.60 18.32 -0.30
N VAL A 18 6.01 19.06 -1.34
CA VAL A 18 5.21 19.40 -2.53
C VAL A 18 4.42 18.23 -3.14
N GLU A 19 5.05 17.09 -3.42
CA GLU A 19 4.36 15.98 -4.10
C GLU A 19 3.35 15.26 -3.19
N ALA A 20 3.55 15.29 -1.86
CA ALA A 20 2.58 14.79 -0.89
C ALA A 20 1.37 15.74 -0.75
N ASP A 21 1.64 17.05 -0.73
CA ASP A 21 0.61 18.10 -0.70
C ASP A 21 -0.25 18.07 -1.98
N ARG A 22 0.40 17.91 -3.14
CA ARG A 22 -0.22 17.69 -4.45
C ARG A 22 -1.02 16.39 -4.49
N SER A 23 -0.49 15.31 -3.93
CA SER A 23 -1.22 14.03 -3.82
C SER A 23 -2.48 14.14 -2.98
N GLU A 24 -2.46 14.94 -1.90
CA GLU A 24 -3.65 15.17 -1.07
C GLU A 24 -4.70 16.01 -1.81
N LEU A 25 -4.29 16.99 -2.63
CA LEU A 25 -5.20 17.73 -3.51
C LEU A 25 -5.77 16.87 -4.65
N ARG A 26 -4.96 15.98 -5.25
CA ARG A 26 -5.44 14.95 -6.22
C ARG A 26 -6.45 14.01 -5.57
N TYR A 27 -6.19 13.53 -4.35
CA TYR A 27 -7.13 12.73 -3.56
C TYR A 27 -8.43 13.49 -3.27
N VAL A 28 -8.35 14.76 -2.88
CA VAL A 28 -9.51 15.60 -2.60
C VAL A 28 -10.35 15.87 -3.84
N SER A 29 -9.75 16.14 -5.00
CA SER A 29 -10.51 16.18 -6.26
C SER A 29 -11.17 14.83 -6.54
N ALA A 30 -10.43 13.71 -6.45
CA ALA A 30 -10.96 12.37 -6.67
C ALA A 30 -12.10 11.97 -5.70
N LEU A 31 -12.22 12.61 -4.54
CA LEU A 31 -13.34 12.49 -3.62
C LEU A 31 -14.52 13.41 -3.98
N HIS A 32 -14.25 14.59 -4.54
CA HIS A 32 -15.23 15.63 -4.87
C HIS A 32 -16.02 15.31 -6.15
N GLN A 33 -15.34 14.80 -7.18
CA GLN A 33 -15.95 14.51 -8.48
C GLN A 33 -17.08 13.49 -8.36
N THR A 34 -18.20 13.70 -9.04
CA THR A 34 -19.34 12.75 -9.11
C THR A 34 -19.34 11.90 -10.38
N ALA A 35 -18.50 12.25 -11.36
CA ALA A 35 -18.36 11.57 -12.64
C ALA A 35 -18.31 10.03 -12.54
N MET A 36 -19.06 9.39 -13.43
CA MET A 36 -19.17 7.94 -13.58
C MET A 36 -19.10 7.62 -15.07
N PRO A 37 -18.41 6.54 -15.50
CA PRO A 37 -17.92 5.43 -14.68
C PRO A 37 -16.51 5.60 -14.09
N LEU A 38 -15.80 6.68 -14.42
CA LEU A 38 -14.44 6.99 -13.97
C LEU A 38 -14.39 8.45 -13.48
N PRO A 39 -13.54 8.79 -12.48
CA PRO A 39 -13.14 10.18 -12.27
C PRO A 39 -12.36 10.68 -13.50
N ARG A 40 -12.42 11.99 -13.74
CA ARG A 40 -11.62 12.67 -14.77
C ARG A 40 -10.19 12.80 -14.27
N GLN A 41 -9.24 12.30 -15.06
CA GLN A 41 -7.82 12.18 -14.68
C GLN A 41 -7.09 13.53 -14.61
N ASP A 42 -7.66 14.56 -15.23
CA ASP A 42 -7.26 15.97 -15.11
C ASP A 42 -7.42 16.55 -13.69
N GLY A 43 -8.16 15.86 -12.82
CA GLY A 43 -8.49 16.37 -11.49
C GLY A 43 -9.49 17.52 -11.48
N SER A 44 -10.25 17.75 -12.57
CA SER A 44 -11.27 18.80 -12.62
C SER A 44 -12.50 18.45 -11.76
N VAL A 45 -13.20 19.45 -11.23
CA VAL A 45 -14.46 19.32 -10.46
C VAL A 45 -15.50 20.25 -11.09
N LEU A 46 -16.61 19.72 -11.62
CA LEU A 46 -17.62 20.50 -12.34
C LEU A 46 -18.60 21.23 -11.40
N SER A 47 -19.33 22.20 -11.94
CA SER A 47 -20.51 22.79 -11.29
C SER A 47 -21.52 21.71 -10.85
N GLU A 48 -21.75 20.67 -11.65
CA GLU A 48 -22.60 19.52 -11.27
C GLU A 48 -22.09 18.80 -10.00
N ASP A 49 -20.77 18.66 -9.84
CA ASP A 49 -20.19 18.03 -8.65
C ASP A 49 -20.42 18.88 -7.39
N VAL A 50 -20.28 20.21 -7.53
CA VAL A 50 -20.55 21.19 -6.46
C VAL A 50 -22.03 21.20 -6.07
N LYS A 51 -22.93 21.19 -7.06
CA LYS A 51 -24.39 21.06 -6.89
C LYS A 51 -24.75 19.79 -6.12
N LEU A 52 -24.20 18.65 -6.53
CA LEU A 52 -24.46 17.36 -5.89
C LEU A 52 -23.84 17.27 -4.48
N LEU A 53 -22.67 17.86 -4.24
CA LEU A 53 -22.10 17.97 -2.89
C LEU A 53 -23.00 18.78 -1.96
N LEU A 54 -23.46 19.98 -2.39
CA LEU A 54 -24.36 20.82 -1.58
C LEU A 54 -25.72 20.16 -1.34
N MET A 55 -26.27 19.46 -2.35
CA MET A 55 -27.52 18.71 -2.20
C MET A 55 -27.37 17.52 -1.24
N SER A 56 -26.33 16.70 -1.41
CA SER A 56 -26.08 15.52 -0.57
C SER A 56 -25.79 15.90 0.88
N LYS A 57 -25.00 16.96 1.09
CA LYS A 57 -24.41 17.31 2.39
C LYS A 57 -25.25 18.26 3.24
N TYR A 58 -26.02 19.14 2.60
CA TYR A 58 -26.84 20.16 3.27
C TYR A 58 -28.32 20.16 2.85
N GLY A 59 -28.73 19.29 1.92
CA GLY A 59 -30.12 19.23 1.42
C GLY A 59 -30.52 20.39 0.51
N LEU A 60 -29.57 21.21 0.07
CA LEU A 60 -29.84 22.41 -0.72
C LEU A 60 -30.16 22.07 -2.18
N LYS A 61 -31.23 22.68 -2.72
CA LYS A 61 -31.60 22.60 -4.13
C LYS A 61 -30.94 23.73 -4.89
N VAL A 62 -29.71 23.50 -5.32
CA VAL A 62 -28.92 24.45 -6.12
C VAL A 62 -29.22 24.24 -7.60
N THR A 63 -29.51 25.33 -8.31
CA THR A 63 -29.71 25.32 -9.77
C THR A 63 -28.38 25.29 -10.51
N ASP A 64 -28.37 24.89 -11.78
CA ASP A 64 -27.13 24.78 -12.56
C ASP A 64 -26.44 26.14 -12.76
N SER A 65 -27.20 27.22 -12.92
CA SER A 65 -26.64 28.58 -12.99
C SER A 65 -26.17 29.13 -11.63
N GLU A 66 -26.65 28.60 -10.51
CA GLU A 66 -26.06 28.86 -9.18
C GLU A 66 -24.78 28.06 -8.98
N ALA A 67 -24.73 26.83 -9.47
CA ALA A 67 -23.54 25.99 -9.36
C ALA A 67 -22.38 26.50 -10.24
N GLU A 68 -22.67 27.01 -11.43
CA GLU A 68 -21.71 27.71 -12.29
C GLU A 68 -21.22 29.02 -11.65
N ASP A 69 -22.12 29.79 -11.04
CA ASP A 69 -21.80 31.02 -10.27
C ASP A 69 -21.04 30.75 -8.95
N ILE A 70 -21.12 29.54 -8.41
CA ILE A 70 -20.28 29.08 -7.30
C ILE A 70 -18.88 28.69 -7.79
N VAL A 71 -18.76 28.11 -8.98
CA VAL A 71 -17.48 27.72 -9.59
C VAL A 71 -16.69 28.94 -10.09
N SER A 72 -17.34 29.96 -10.66
CA SER A 72 -16.67 31.17 -11.15
C SER A 72 -15.92 31.97 -10.07
N MET A 73 -16.22 31.73 -8.78
CA MET A 73 -15.48 32.29 -7.64
C MET A 73 -13.99 31.86 -7.59
N ALA A 74 -13.56 30.89 -8.39
CA ALA A 74 -12.17 30.43 -8.42
C ALA A 74 -11.29 31.06 -9.51
N GLY A 75 -11.85 31.89 -10.41
CA GLY A 75 -11.04 32.63 -11.38
C GLY A 75 -11.86 33.18 -12.55
N VAL A 76 -12.13 32.33 -13.54
CA VAL A 76 -12.54 32.78 -14.88
C VAL A 76 -14.08 32.82 -15.04
N PRO A 77 -14.67 33.88 -15.62
CA PRO A 77 -16.08 33.89 -15.99
C PRO A 77 -16.41 32.83 -17.05
N GLY A 78 -17.53 32.11 -16.87
CA GLY A 78 -18.02 31.13 -17.85
C GLY A 78 -17.35 29.75 -17.83
N GLU A 79 -16.25 29.57 -17.09
CA GLU A 79 -15.74 28.24 -16.77
C GLU A 79 -16.75 27.45 -15.95
N LYS A 80 -16.82 26.14 -16.21
CA LYS A 80 -17.76 25.21 -15.53
C LYS A 80 -17.05 24.18 -14.65
N TRP A 81 -15.77 24.38 -14.38
CA TRP A 81 -14.92 23.47 -13.62
C TRP A 81 -13.89 24.17 -12.73
N LEU A 82 -13.46 23.48 -11.68
CA LEU A 82 -12.35 23.81 -10.80
C LEU A 82 -11.23 22.80 -11.05
N ASP A 83 -10.04 23.28 -11.42
CA ASP A 83 -8.81 22.49 -11.47
C ASP A 83 -8.07 22.51 -10.12
N LEU A 84 -6.96 21.77 -9.99
CA LEU A 84 -6.19 21.71 -8.73
C LEU A 84 -5.71 23.08 -8.22
N PRO A 85 -5.08 23.95 -9.04
CA PRO A 85 -4.69 25.28 -8.57
C PRO A 85 -5.89 26.16 -8.21
N LYS A 86 -7.05 26.05 -8.89
CA LYS A 86 -8.31 26.70 -8.48
C LYS A 86 -8.82 26.21 -7.12
N LEU A 87 -8.83 24.90 -6.88
CA LEU A 87 -9.18 24.32 -5.58
C LEU A 87 -8.24 24.80 -4.47
N MET A 88 -6.94 24.91 -4.75
CA MET A 88 -5.94 25.42 -3.81
C MET A 88 -6.11 26.91 -3.52
N ALA A 89 -6.35 27.73 -4.54
CA ALA A 89 -6.63 29.17 -4.41
C ALA A 89 -7.87 29.44 -3.55
N MET A 90 -8.90 28.60 -3.67
CA MET A 90 -10.06 28.61 -2.78
C MET A 90 -9.71 28.22 -1.34
N LEU A 91 -8.93 27.15 -1.13
CA LEU A 91 -8.54 26.67 0.20
C LEU A 91 -7.67 27.67 0.97
N TRP A 92 -6.97 28.57 0.28
CA TRP A 92 -6.11 29.59 0.89
C TRP A 92 -6.84 30.88 1.33
N ILE A 93 -8.08 31.12 0.89
CA ILE A 93 -8.91 32.28 1.28
C ILE A 93 -8.85 32.59 2.79
N PRO A 94 -9.06 31.63 3.70
CA PRO A 94 -9.07 31.93 5.13
C PRO A 94 -7.68 32.18 5.73
N TRP A 95 -6.64 31.59 5.13
CA TRP A 95 -5.26 31.85 5.52
C TRP A 95 -4.86 33.28 5.16
N PHE A 96 -5.13 33.74 3.93
CA PHE A 96 -4.91 35.14 3.53
C PHE A 96 -5.61 36.12 4.47
N LEU A 97 -6.90 35.90 4.76
CA LEU A 97 -7.67 36.74 5.68
C LEU A 97 -7.09 36.79 7.10
N ARG A 98 -6.53 35.68 7.59
CA ARG A 98 -5.91 35.62 8.92
C ARG A 98 -4.58 36.36 8.93
N GLU A 99 -3.69 36.12 7.97
CA GLU A 99 -2.39 36.81 7.92
C GLU A 99 -2.57 38.33 7.71
N ALA A 100 -3.49 38.75 6.84
CA ALA A 100 -3.80 40.17 6.63
C ALA A 100 -4.39 40.84 7.90
N ARG A 101 -5.26 40.13 8.64
CA ARG A 101 -5.74 40.60 9.94
C ARG A 101 -4.61 40.69 10.97
N ASN A 102 -3.69 39.73 10.98
CA ASN A 102 -2.53 39.72 11.87
C ASN A 102 -1.53 40.84 11.54
N ALA A 103 -1.39 41.22 10.26
CA ALA A 103 -0.62 42.39 9.84
C ALA A 103 -1.29 43.69 10.33
N ALA A 104 -2.58 43.87 10.03
CA ALA A 104 -3.35 45.05 10.47
C ALA A 104 -3.37 45.23 12.00
N ALA A 105 -3.40 44.14 12.77
CA ALA A 105 -3.40 44.18 14.24
C ALA A 105 -2.06 44.64 14.87
N LYS A 106 -0.93 44.54 14.15
CA LYS A 106 0.39 44.92 14.67
C LYS A 106 0.69 46.43 14.58
N GLY A 107 -0.06 47.16 13.76
CA GLY A 107 0.08 48.60 13.57
C GLY A 107 1.37 49.02 12.83
N GLU A 108 1.37 50.26 12.32
CA GLU A 108 2.44 50.79 11.46
C GLU A 108 3.82 50.78 12.13
N ASN A 109 3.87 51.04 13.44
CA ASN A 109 5.12 51.21 14.19
C ASN A 109 5.93 49.92 14.40
N HIS A 110 5.43 48.74 14.04
CA HIS A 110 6.13 47.46 14.24
C HIS A 110 6.34 46.63 12.96
N LEU A 111 6.13 47.22 11.77
CA LEU A 111 6.18 46.56 10.45
C LEU A 111 7.53 45.93 10.04
N GLN A 112 8.60 46.09 10.83
CA GLN A 112 9.86 45.34 10.62
C GLN A 112 9.77 43.86 11.02
N GLY A 113 8.68 43.42 11.65
CA GLY A 113 8.38 41.99 11.84
C GLY A 113 7.77 41.39 10.58
N GLU A 114 8.62 40.93 9.66
CA GLU A 114 8.28 40.37 8.33
C GLU A 114 6.97 39.56 8.36
N SER A 115 5.93 40.11 7.70
CA SER A 115 4.65 39.42 7.53
C SER A 115 4.87 38.17 6.69
N SER A 116 4.40 37.03 7.19
CA SER A 116 4.57 35.73 6.54
C SER A 116 3.89 35.69 5.15
N LEU A 117 2.87 36.51 4.95
CA LEU A 117 2.24 36.73 3.65
C LEU A 117 3.06 37.69 2.76
N ASN A 118 3.57 38.81 3.32
CA ASN A 118 4.27 39.83 2.54
C ASN A 118 5.57 39.27 1.92
N GLU A 119 6.31 38.42 2.64
CA GLU A 119 7.47 37.69 2.10
C GLU A 119 7.11 36.90 0.81
N LEU A 120 5.97 36.19 0.82
CA LEU A 120 5.50 35.40 -0.33
C LEU A 120 4.94 36.28 -1.46
N VAL A 121 4.33 37.42 -1.14
CA VAL A 121 3.91 38.43 -2.11
C VAL A 121 5.12 39.09 -2.79
N GLU A 122 6.16 39.45 -2.04
CA GLU A 122 7.40 40.02 -2.60
C GLU A 122 8.12 39.02 -3.51
N ARG A 123 8.26 37.76 -3.08
CA ARG A 123 8.77 36.66 -3.92
C ARG A 123 7.95 36.50 -5.21
N MET A 124 6.62 36.53 -5.12
CA MET A 124 5.74 36.48 -6.30
C MET A 124 5.95 37.68 -7.23
N LEU A 125 5.97 38.90 -6.70
CA LEU A 125 6.18 40.12 -7.48
C LEU A 125 7.56 40.13 -8.14
N GLN A 126 8.59 39.60 -7.47
CA GLN A 126 9.93 39.40 -8.04
C GLN A 126 9.92 38.40 -9.21
N ILE A 127 9.18 37.28 -9.10
CA ILE A 127 9.01 36.32 -10.20
C ILE A 127 8.27 36.95 -11.38
N MET A 128 7.20 37.72 -11.13
CA MET A 128 6.37 38.35 -12.17
C MET A 128 7.04 39.53 -12.89
N CYS A 129 7.77 40.36 -12.15
CA CYS A 129 8.25 41.66 -12.65
C CYS A 129 9.76 41.66 -12.95
N GLY A 130 10.48 40.63 -12.49
CA GLY A 130 11.93 40.53 -12.54
C GLY A 130 12.62 41.55 -11.63
N SER A 131 13.73 42.13 -12.10
CA SER A 131 14.46 43.20 -11.41
C SER A 131 13.72 44.55 -11.38
N SER A 132 12.63 44.69 -12.13
CA SER A 132 11.88 45.92 -12.28
C SER A 132 10.66 45.89 -11.36
N LYS A 133 10.63 46.71 -10.30
CA LYS A 133 9.49 46.81 -9.35
C LYS A 133 8.16 47.34 -9.94
N ILE A 134 8.06 47.44 -11.26
CA ILE A 134 6.89 47.94 -11.98
C ILE A 134 6.35 46.80 -12.85
N LEU A 135 5.21 46.25 -12.46
CA LEU A 135 4.38 45.45 -13.34
C LEU A 135 3.64 46.40 -14.30
N SER A 136 3.86 46.22 -15.61
CA SER A 136 3.05 46.86 -16.64
C SER A 136 2.00 45.87 -17.15
N LYS A 137 0.94 46.36 -17.81
CA LYS A 137 -0.12 45.50 -18.34
C LYS A 137 0.43 44.44 -19.32
N GLU A 138 1.42 44.81 -20.13
CA GLU A 138 2.08 43.92 -21.09
C GLU A 138 2.87 42.82 -20.38
N LYS A 139 3.65 43.16 -19.33
CA LYS A 139 4.35 42.17 -18.50
C LYS A 139 3.36 41.24 -17.79
N PHE A 140 2.24 41.77 -17.31
CA PHE A 140 1.23 40.98 -16.62
C PHE A 140 0.51 40.00 -17.55
N CYS A 141 0.06 40.46 -18.72
CA CYS A 141 -0.47 39.59 -19.78
C CYS A 141 0.57 38.56 -20.26
N MET A 142 1.86 38.92 -20.33
CA MET A 142 2.94 37.98 -20.65
C MET A 142 3.12 36.92 -19.55
N HIS A 143 3.13 37.32 -18.28
CA HIS A 143 3.20 36.38 -17.15
C HIS A 143 2.00 35.42 -17.12
N LEU A 144 0.78 35.95 -17.33
CA LEU A 144 -0.43 35.15 -17.48
C LEU A 144 -0.29 34.09 -18.59
N LYS A 145 0.21 34.47 -19.78
CA LYS A 145 0.48 33.50 -20.86
C LYS A 145 1.55 32.47 -20.46
N ASN A 146 2.60 32.89 -19.76
CA ASN A 146 3.68 31.99 -19.29
C ASN A 146 3.21 30.94 -18.27
N ILE A 147 2.20 31.25 -17.43
CA ILE A 147 1.58 30.28 -16.49
C ILE A 147 0.41 29.48 -17.09
N GLY A 148 0.13 29.64 -18.40
CA GLY A 148 -0.94 28.93 -19.11
C GLY A 148 -2.33 29.57 -18.99
N GLU A 149 -2.44 30.80 -18.48
CA GLU A 149 -3.68 31.56 -18.31
C GLU A 149 -3.96 32.48 -19.51
N VAL A 150 -3.87 31.93 -20.73
CA VAL A 150 -3.98 32.71 -21.99
C VAL A 150 -5.33 33.43 -22.10
N ALA A 151 -6.43 32.76 -21.73
CA ALA A 151 -7.78 33.35 -21.76
C ALA A 151 -7.96 34.52 -20.77
N LEU A 152 -7.24 34.53 -19.63
CA LEU A 152 -7.20 35.68 -18.74
C LEU A 152 -6.35 36.81 -19.32
N ALA A 153 -5.20 36.49 -19.93
CA ALA A 153 -4.33 37.47 -20.57
C ALA A 153 -4.99 38.22 -21.73
N GLU A 154 -5.99 37.61 -22.37
CA GLU A 154 -6.73 38.16 -23.52
C GLU A 154 -8.00 38.90 -23.11
N ASN A 155 -8.53 38.66 -21.90
CA ASN A 155 -9.62 39.44 -21.33
C ASN A 155 -9.10 40.78 -20.78
N GLY A 156 -8.87 41.73 -21.69
CA GLY A 156 -8.28 43.03 -21.38
C GLY A 156 -9.06 43.87 -20.37
N GLU A 157 -10.38 43.69 -20.26
CA GLU A 157 -11.27 44.35 -19.29
C GLU A 157 -11.06 43.76 -17.88
N LEU A 158 -11.10 42.43 -17.73
CA LEU A 158 -10.80 41.77 -16.47
C LEU A 158 -9.36 42.04 -16.00
N VAL A 159 -8.41 42.16 -16.92
CA VAL A 159 -7.04 42.58 -16.57
C VAL A 159 -7.00 44.01 -16.03
N ASP A 160 -7.78 44.95 -16.58
CA ASP A 160 -7.86 46.31 -16.05
C ASP A 160 -8.55 46.34 -14.68
N ASP A 161 -9.64 45.60 -14.48
CA ASP A 161 -10.28 45.41 -13.16
C ASP A 161 -9.27 44.88 -12.11
N MET A 162 -8.46 43.89 -12.50
CA MET A 162 -7.43 43.31 -11.62
C MET A 162 -6.35 44.32 -11.23
N LEU A 163 -5.87 45.13 -12.18
CA LEU A 163 -4.85 46.16 -11.93
C LEU A 163 -5.42 47.36 -11.17
N GLN A 164 -6.67 47.75 -11.43
CA GLN A 164 -7.39 48.79 -10.70
C GLN A 164 -7.61 48.39 -9.23
N MET A 165 -7.95 47.12 -8.98
CA MET A 165 -8.16 46.57 -7.63
C MET A 165 -6.92 46.66 -6.73
N ILE A 166 -5.72 46.56 -7.29
CA ILE A 166 -4.44 46.75 -6.58
C ILE A 166 -3.92 48.20 -6.69
N GLY A 167 -4.77 49.15 -7.09
CA GLY A 167 -4.45 50.58 -7.10
C GLY A 167 -3.57 51.08 -8.26
N GLN A 168 -3.26 50.27 -9.28
CA GLN A 168 -2.38 50.65 -10.40
C GLN A 168 -3.05 51.57 -11.45
N GLY A 169 -3.73 52.63 -11.00
CA GLY A 169 -4.22 53.70 -11.87
C GLY A 169 -3.13 54.68 -12.31
N GLY A 170 -2.15 54.24 -13.11
CA GLY A 170 -1.19 55.15 -13.75
C GLY A 170 0.30 54.74 -13.79
N GLY A 171 0.63 53.45 -13.62
CA GLY A 171 2.02 52.96 -13.81
C GLY A 171 2.94 53.07 -12.58
N SER A 172 2.39 53.39 -11.40
CA SER A 172 3.08 53.24 -10.11
C SER A 172 3.57 51.80 -9.89
N PRO A 173 4.66 51.59 -9.12
CA PRO A 173 5.05 50.25 -8.69
C PRO A 173 3.95 49.60 -7.83
N ILE A 174 3.90 48.26 -7.81
CA ILE A 174 2.97 47.54 -6.92
C ILE A 174 3.55 47.53 -5.52
N GLU A 175 2.81 48.05 -4.55
CA GLU A 175 3.10 47.89 -3.13
C GLU A 175 2.56 46.52 -2.65
N PRO A 176 3.33 45.74 -1.86
CA PRO A 176 2.89 44.43 -1.40
C PRO A 176 1.55 44.45 -0.67
N ASP A 177 1.27 45.48 0.13
CA ASP A 177 0.01 45.59 0.88
C ASP A 177 -1.20 45.85 -0.04
N ALA A 178 -1.02 46.60 -1.14
CA ALA A 178 -2.05 46.78 -2.16
C ALA A 178 -2.35 45.44 -2.89
N PHE A 179 -1.32 44.63 -3.12
CA PHE A 179 -1.48 43.26 -3.64
C PHE A 179 -2.21 42.35 -2.63
N VAL A 180 -1.89 42.44 -1.32
CA VAL A 180 -2.61 41.72 -0.26
C VAL A 180 -4.09 42.12 -0.22
N GLN A 181 -4.42 43.40 -0.37
CA GLN A 181 -5.81 43.84 -0.52
C GLN A 181 -6.47 43.20 -1.75
N GLY A 182 -5.77 43.12 -2.89
CA GLY A 182 -6.23 42.41 -4.09
C GLY A 182 -6.57 40.93 -3.86
N LEU A 183 -5.85 40.24 -2.96
CA LEU A 183 -6.13 38.84 -2.58
C LEU A 183 -7.37 38.66 -1.68
N ILE A 184 -7.78 39.70 -0.92
CA ILE A 184 -8.82 39.60 0.12
C ILE A 184 -10.04 40.52 -0.05
N SER A 185 -10.05 41.43 -1.03
CA SER A 185 -11.06 42.48 -1.19
C SER A 185 -12.50 41.95 -1.19
N ASP A 186 -12.67 40.76 -1.75
CA ASP A 186 -13.91 40.07 -2.02
C ASP A 186 -14.30 39.05 -0.95
N VAL A 187 -13.51 38.87 0.11
CA VAL A 187 -13.77 37.84 1.14
C VAL A 187 -13.98 38.44 2.53
N GLN A 188 -14.16 39.76 2.62
CA GLN A 188 -14.53 40.49 3.85
C GLN A 188 -15.77 39.96 4.59
N HIS A 189 -16.69 39.27 3.87
CA HIS A 189 -17.87 38.63 4.47
C HIS A 189 -17.56 37.32 5.23
N TRP A 190 -16.36 36.75 5.04
CA TRP A 190 -15.91 35.55 5.74
C TRP A 190 -15.48 35.89 7.17
N LYS A 191 -16.30 35.48 8.14
CA LYS A 191 -15.98 35.63 9.56
C LYS A 191 -14.87 34.63 9.91
N THR A 192 -13.62 35.07 9.97
CA THR A 192 -12.47 34.22 10.40
C THR A 192 -12.72 33.55 11.76
N ILE A 193 -13.36 34.27 12.69
CA ILE A 193 -13.83 33.77 14.00
C ILE A 193 -14.72 32.50 13.89
N ALA A 194 -15.40 32.30 12.76
CA ALA A 194 -16.22 31.10 12.53
C ALA A 194 -15.40 29.84 12.22
N GLU A 195 -14.14 29.98 11.75
CA GLU A 195 -13.22 28.85 11.58
C GLU A 195 -12.84 28.21 12.92
N ASP A 196 -12.60 29.04 13.92
CA ASP A 196 -12.23 28.64 15.28
C ASP A 196 -13.45 28.20 16.12
N SER A 197 -14.66 28.41 15.61
CA SER A 197 -15.91 28.11 16.31
C SER A 197 -16.41 26.67 16.11
N CYS A 198 -16.97 26.07 17.17
CA CYS A 198 -17.41 24.67 17.23
C CYS A 198 -18.72 24.33 16.46
N THR A 199 -19.16 25.23 15.59
CA THR A 199 -20.33 25.12 14.70
C THR A 199 -20.15 24.08 13.58
N THR A 200 -21.25 23.75 12.89
CA THR A 200 -21.16 23.15 11.54
C THR A 200 -21.11 24.26 10.50
N SER A 201 -20.53 23.98 9.32
CA SER A 201 -20.44 24.93 8.20
C SER A 201 -21.76 25.59 7.79
N PHE A 202 -22.88 24.91 8.04
CA PHE A 202 -24.22 25.44 7.79
C PHE A 202 -24.59 26.56 8.77
N PHE A 203 -24.26 26.41 10.06
CA PHE A 203 -24.53 27.43 11.08
C PHE A 203 -23.60 28.66 10.98
N ASP A 204 -22.41 28.52 10.39
CA ASP A 204 -21.51 29.66 10.12
C ASP A 204 -22.11 30.64 9.11
N VAL A 205 -22.70 30.07 8.06
CA VAL A 205 -23.18 30.80 6.88
C VAL A 205 -24.53 31.46 7.14
N PHE A 206 -25.47 30.71 7.73
CA PHE A 206 -26.83 31.20 7.98
C PHE A 206 -27.02 31.78 9.40
N GLY A 207 -26.00 31.70 10.25
CA GLY A 207 -26.02 32.21 11.61
C GLY A 207 -26.88 31.39 12.59
N THR A 208 -26.91 31.85 13.84
CA THR A 208 -27.70 31.28 14.94
C THR A 208 -29.00 32.05 15.22
N ASP A 209 -29.43 32.91 14.30
CA ASP A 209 -30.64 33.75 14.44
C ASP A 209 -31.93 32.92 14.35
N ALA A 210 -32.27 32.28 15.48
CA ALA A 210 -33.48 31.50 15.69
C ALA A 210 -34.80 32.31 15.57
N THR A 211 -34.70 33.62 15.29
CA THR A 211 -35.81 34.49 14.86
C THR A 211 -36.35 34.08 13.49
N CYS A 212 -35.48 33.72 12.52
CA CYS A 212 -35.90 33.30 11.17
C CYS A 212 -36.74 32.02 11.18
N PHE A 213 -36.50 31.09 12.11
CA PHE A 213 -37.34 29.89 12.27
C PHE A 213 -38.66 30.13 13.03
N ARG A 214 -38.90 31.34 13.56
CA ARG A 214 -40.07 31.64 14.40
C ARG A 214 -41.28 32.19 13.64
N ASN A 215 -41.09 32.76 12.46
CA ASN A 215 -42.16 33.38 11.66
C ASN A 215 -42.62 32.53 10.46
N ALA A 216 -42.24 31.25 10.40
CA ALA A 216 -42.76 30.29 9.43
C ALA A 216 -44.22 29.85 9.78
N ASN A 217 -45.14 30.80 9.85
CA ASN A 217 -46.57 30.59 10.14
C ASN A 217 -47.34 30.07 8.89
N THR A 218 -46.84 28.99 8.27
CA THR A 218 -47.58 28.21 7.26
C THR A 218 -47.89 26.80 7.82
N PRO A 219 -49.15 26.33 7.76
CA PRO A 219 -49.63 25.32 8.72
C PRO A 219 -49.38 23.86 8.29
N HIS A 220 -48.14 23.37 8.38
CA HIS A 220 -47.87 21.92 8.38
C HIS A 220 -47.56 21.38 9.79
N ARG A 221 -48.53 20.62 10.30
CA ARG A 221 -48.80 20.36 11.73
C ARG A 221 -47.96 19.23 12.34
N PHE A 222 -46.66 19.40 12.50
CA PHE A 222 -45.85 18.44 13.29
C PHE A 222 -45.88 18.78 14.79
N LYS A 223 -46.68 18.03 15.56
CA LYS A 223 -46.73 18.15 17.03
C LYS A 223 -45.50 17.52 17.70
N TRP A 224 -44.47 18.31 17.95
CA TRP A 224 -43.42 17.92 18.91
C TRP A 224 -43.90 18.15 20.35
N THR A 225 -44.25 17.07 21.06
CA THR A 225 -44.68 17.11 22.47
C THR A 225 -43.48 17.16 23.42
N GLY A 226 -42.74 18.27 23.39
CA GLY A 226 -41.60 18.49 24.28
C GLY A 226 -42.01 18.73 25.74
N LYS A 227 -41.80 17.75 26.63
CA LYS A 227 -41.82 18.00 28.08
C LYS A 227 -40.65 18.90 28.46
N GLN A 228 -40.94 20.04 29.10
CA GLN A 228 -39.91 20.92 29.63
C GLN A 228 -39.09 20.24 30.74
N ARG A 229 -37.79 20.58 30.81
CA ARG A 229 -36.94 20.45 32.00
C ARG A 229 -36.14 21.75 32.19
N PRO A 230 -35.72 22.08 33.42
CA PRO A 230 -35.48 23.46 33.83
C PRO A 230 -34.08 23.99 33.48
N LYS A 231 -33.93 25.32 33.52
CA LYS A 231 -32.63 26.00 33.57
C LYS A 231 -31.89 25.62 34.87
N PRO A 232 -30.58 25.31 34.84
CA PRO A 232 -29.70 25.59 35.96
C PRO A 232 -29.40 27.10 36.03
N ARG A 233 -29.02 27.56 37.23
CA ARG A 233 -28.49 28.90 37.52
C ARG A 233 -27.08 28.68 38.09
N ILE A 234 -26.11 29.39 37.54
CA ILE A 234 -24.76 29.54 38.09
C ILE A 234 -24.40 31.02 37.88
N ASP A 235 -23.69 31.59 38.85
CA ASP A 235 -23.60 33.03 39.08
C ASP A 235 -22.28 33.62 38.49
N GLU A 236 -22.01 34.90 38.74
CA GLU A 236 -20.96 35.71 38.12
C GLU A 236 -19.64 35.68 38.92
N GLU A 237 -18.47 35.75 38.26
CA GLU A 237 -17.20 36.31 38.80
C GLU A 237 -16.09 36.44 37.72
N ASP A 238 -15.79 37.69 37.35
CA ASP A 238 -14.52 38.38 37.03
C ASP A 238 -13.41 37.82 36.08
N ASN A 239 -13.24 38.56 34.97
CA ASN A 239 -12.03 39.28 34.46
C ASN A 239 -10.73 38.63 33.86
N ASP A 240 -10.43 39.13 32.63
CA ASP A 240 -9.19 39.72 32.08
C ASP A 240 -7.97 38.94 31.47
N ASP A 241 -7.56 39.48 30.31
CA ASP A 241 -6.23 39.63 29.65
C ASP A 241 -5.37 38.49 29.01
N VAL A 242 -5.56 38.33 27.68
CA VAL A 242 -4.60 38.65 26.55
C VAL A 242 -3.27 37.85 26.34
N GLU A 243 -2.74 37.94 25.11
CA GLU A 243 -1.90 37.00 24.34
C GLU A 243 -0.35 36.99 24.50
N SER A 244 0.22 35.96 23.87
CA SER A 244 1.61 35.57 23.54
C SER A 244 2.55 36.58 22.81
N GLY A 245 3.81 36.17 22.57
CA GLY A 245 4.77 36.85 21.67
C GLY A 245 5.73 35.90 20.91
N ALA A 246 6.78 36.46 20.26
CA ALA A 246 7.90 35.82 19.50
C ALA A 246 7.50 35.11 18.16
N GLU A 247 8.34 34.88 17.12
CA GLU A 247 9.72 35.31 16.74
C GLU A 247 9.90 35.33 15.17
N SER A 248 11.09 35.06 14.57
CA SER A 248 11.48 35.36 13.14
C SER A 248 11.69 34.09 12.22
N ARG A 249 12.39 34.00 11.04
CA ARG A 249 13.53 34.75 10.41
C ARG A 249 13.95 34.27 8.98
N SER A 250 14.57 35.15 8.16
CA SER A 250 15.73 34.94 7.21
C SER A 250 15.62 34.23 5.82
N THR A 251 16.53 34.63 4.89
CA THR A 251 16.74 34.17 3.47
C THR A 251 18.29 34.15 3.09
N PRO A 252 18.81 34.09 1.82
CA PRO A 252 19.13 32.76 1.21
C PRO A 252 20.34 32.59 0.19
N SER A 253 20.68 31.33 -0.17
CA SER A 253 21.14 30.81 -1.51
C SER A 253 22.61 30.28 -1.83
N GLN A 254 22.92 29.11 -2.51
CA GLN A 254 22.92 28.68 -3.99
C GLN A 254 23.76 27.32 -4.30
N ALA A 255 23.85 26.51 -5.43
CA ALA A 255 23.26 26.33 -6.82
C ALA A 255 23.11 24.90 -7.59
N GLN A 256 23.80 24.53 -8.74
CA GLN A 256 23.30 23.72 -9.97
C GLN A 256 24.28 22.84 -10.86
N SER A 257 23.78 21.96 -11.80
CA SER A 257 24.47 21.40 -13.04
C SER A 257 23.60 20.68 -14.16
N THR A 258 24.13 20.24 -15.36
CA THR A 258 23.37 19.60 -16.52
C THR A 258 24.12 18.66 -17.56
N SER A 259 23.39 17.99 -18.52
CA SER A 259 23.80 17.38 -19.86
C SER A 259 24.32 15.89 -19.96
N THR A 260 24.75 15.18 -21.06
CA THR A 260 24.93 15.31 -22.56
C THR A 260 24.80 13.92 -23.32
N LEU A 261 25.09 13.74 -24.64
CA LEU A 261 25.01 12.47 -25.48
C LEU A 261 26.16 12.42 -26.57
N PRO A 262 26.32 11.46 -27.57
CA PRO A 262 25.78 10.10 -27.95
C PRO A 262 26.94 9.06 -28.36
N ASP A 263 26.98 8.02 -29.27
CA ASP A 263 26.05 7.13 -30.07
C ASP A 263 26.63 5.74 -30.63
N CYS A 264 25.75 4.91 -31.25
CA CYS A 264 25.77 3.75 -32.21
C CYS A 264 26.93 2.71 -32.48
N ASN A 265 26.53 1.43 -32.66
CA ASN A 265 27.10 0.28 -33.44
C ASN A 265 28.50 -0.34 -33.17
N PHE A 266 28.59 -1.69 -33.08
CA PHE A 266 29.48 -2.54 -33.94
C PHE A 266 29.33 -4.10 -33.78
N VAL A 267 29.40 -4.81 -34.93
CA VAL A 267 29.88 -6.20 -35.23
C VAL A 267 29.53 -7.44 -34.36
N SER A 268 29.19 -8.55 -35.05
CA SER A 268 28.97 -9.90 -34.51
C SER A 268 30.24 -10.78 -34.47
N PRO A 269 30.58 -11.44 -33.33
CA PRO A 269 31.69 -12.39 -33.23
C PRO A 269 31.31 -13.88 -33.44
N ARG A 270 32.32 -14.70 -33.74
CA ARG A 270 32.21 -16.12 -34.17
C ARG A 270 31.57 -17.07 -33.13
N ARG A 271 30.87 -18.11 -33.61
CA ARG A 271 30.38 -19.24 -32.79
C ARG A 271 31.54 -20.06 -32.19
N PRO A 272 31.63 -20.25 -30.86
CA PRO A 272 32.54 -21.22 -30.25
C PRO A 272 32.04 -22.66 -30.40
N ALA A 273 32.95 -23.63 -30.42
CA ALA A 273 32.58 -25.05 -30.39
C ALA A 273 32.02 -25.44 -29.00
N CYS A 274 30.88 -26.15 -28.98
CA CYS A 274 30.20 -26.50 -27.73
C CYS A 274 30.84 -27.73 -27.05
N VAL A 275 31.80 -27.48 -26.16
CA VAL A 275 32.28 -28.50 -25.21
C VAL A 275 31.15 -28.88 -24.26
N GLN A 276 30.89 -30.18 -24.08
CA GLN A 276 29.86 -30.67 -23.14
C GLN A 276 30.30 -30.49 -21.68
N THR A 277 30.13 -29.27 -21.17
CA THR A 277 30.24 -28.97 -19.74
C THR A 277 29.01 -29.48 -18.97
N SER A 278 29.07 -29.44 -17.64
CA SER A 278 28.07 -30.04 -16.73
C SER A 278 26.68 -29.40 -16.74
N SER A 279 26.45 -28.37 -17.56
CA SER A 279 25.18 -27.66 -17.71
C SER A 279 24.02 -28.55 -18.15
N GLN A 280 24.27 -29.71 -18.78
CA GLN A 280 23.20 -30.66 -19.12
C GLN A 280 22.42 -31.18 -17.92
N ILE A 281 23.00 -31.20 -16.71
CA ILE A 281 22.31 -31.68 -15.50
C ILE A 281 21.38 -30.60 -14.96
N ASP A 282 21.84 -29.34 -14.95
CA ASP A 282 21.00 -28.19 -14.56
C ASP A 282 19.85 -27.98 -15.56
N PHE A 283 20.15 -28.05 -16.85
CA PHE A 283 19.13 -27.97 -17.89
C PHE A 283 18.11 -29.14 -17.83
N MET A 284 18.47 -30.29 -17.26
CA MET A 284 17.53 -31.38 -16.95
C MET A 284 16.70 -31.15 -15.68
N ASN A 285 17.15 -30.30 -14.76
CA ASN A 285 16.46 -29.96 -13.52
C ASN A 285 15.53 -28.74 -13.68
N ASP A 286 15.82 -27.85 -14.64
CA ASP A 286 15.07 -26.60 -14.84
C ASP A 286 14.14 -26.65 -16.07
N SER A 287 14.24 -27.66 -16.93
CA SER A 287 13.40 -27.81 -18.13
C SER A 287 12.53 -29.06 -18.05
N PHE A 288 11.21 -28.87 -18.03
CA PHE A 288 10.21 -29.94 -17.88
C PHE A 288 9.15 -29.90 -18.98
N ARG A 289 8.58 -31.07 -19.35
CA ARG A 289 7.60 -31.19 -20.45
C ARG A 289 6.14 -31.17 -20.00
N SER A 290 5.82 -31.68 -18.80
CA SER A 290 4.51 -31.49 -18.16
C SER A 290 4.60 -31.62 -16.64
N LEU A 291 3.82 -30.81 -15.93
CA LEU A 291 3.62 -30.91 -14.49
C LEU A 291 2.85 -32.18 -14.10
N GLY A 292 1.92 -32.64 -14.95
CA GLY A 292 1.16 -33.88 -14.72
C GLY A 292 2.05 -35.12 -14.75
N PHE A 293 3.04 -35.15 -15.66
CA PHE A 293 4.05 -36.21 -15.67
C PHE A 293 4.92 -36.18 -14.41
N ILE A 294 5.37 -35.01 -13.96
CA ILE A 294 6.12 -34.87 -12.70
C ILE A 294 5.29 -35.37 -11.52
N ALA A 295 4.03 -34.93 -11.42
CA ALA A 295 3.14 -35.34 -10.35
C ALA A 295 2.97 -36.87 -10.31
N LEU A 296 2.84 -37.52 -11.47
CA LEU A 296 2.72 -38.97 -11.54
C LEU A 296 4.03 -39.72 -11.25
N VAL A 297 5.20 -39.20 -11.67
CA VAL A 297 6.51 -39.72 -11.22
C VAL A 297 6.65 -39.61 -9.70
N PHE A 298 6.21 -38.50 -9.11
CA PHE A 298 6.18 -38.31 -7.66
C PHE A 298 5.19 -39.25 -6.97
N ILE A 299 4.00 -39.48 -7.52
CA ILE A 299 3.02 -40.42 -6.97
C ILE A 299 3.58 -41.85 -7.01
N PHE A 300 4.12 -42.29 -8.16
CA PHE A 300 4.80 -43.58 -8.26
C PHE A 300 5.95 -43.70 -7.27
N TYR A 301 6.82 -42.68 -7.16
CA TYR A 301 7.88 -42.63 -6.15
C TYR A 301 7.34 -42.74 -4.71
N LEU A 302 6.25 -42.04 -4.37
CA LEU A 302 5.63 -42.08 -3.05
C LEU A 302 5.02 -43.45 -2.73
N PHE A 303 4.41 -44.12 -3.72
CA PHE A 303 3.94 -45.51 -3.55
C PHE A 303 5.11 -46.49 -3.43
N ASN A 304 6.18 -46.34 -4.22
CA ASN A 304 7.40 -47.15 -4.10
C ASN A 304 8.07 -46.96 -2.73
N VAL A 305 8.18 -45.71 -2.25
CA VAL A 305 8.59 -45.40 -0.87
C VAL A 305 7.63 -46.01 0.14
N GLY A 306 6.32 -45.98 -0.08
CA GLY A 306 5.32 -46.63 0.77
C GLY A 306 5.52 -48.14 0.89
N VAL A 307 5.84 -48.83 -0.21
CA VAL A 307 6.23 -50.25 -0.24
C VAL A 307 7.48 -50.49 0.60
N TYR A 308 8.57 -49.76 0.32
CA TYR A 308 9.83 -49.94 1.04
C TYR A 308 9.71 -49.57 2.53
N LEU A 309 8.94 -48.54 2.86
CA LEU A 309 8.69 -48.09 4.22
C LEU A 309 7.83 -49.08 5.01
N SER A 310 6.79 -49.67 4.41
CA SER A 310 5.98 -50.69 5.09
C SER A 310 6.74 -52.01 5.26
N ALA A 311 7.49 -52.46 4.25
CA ALA A 311 8.41 -53.60 4.39
C ALA A 311 9.46 -53.38 5.50
N LEU A 312 10.02 -52.16 5.57
CA LEU A 312 10.96 -51.76 6.60
C LEU A 312 10.30 -51.74 7.99
N LEU A 313 9.12 -51.13 8.14
CA LEU A 313 8.42 -51.05 9.43
C LEU A 313 8.00 -52.42 9.96
N VAL A 314 7.71 -53.40 9.09
CA VAL A 314 7.56 -54.81 9.47
C VAL A 314 8.85 -55.34 10.11
N VAL A 315 9.97 -55.29 9.36
CA VAL A 315 11.29 -55.79 9.81
C VAL A 315 11.78 -55.08 11.07
N VAL A 316 11.54 -53.77 11.19
CA VAL A 316 11.99 -52.92 12.30
C VAL A 316 11.10 -53.06 13.53
N ASN A 317 9.81 -53.37 13.38
CA ASN A 317 8.95 -53.71 14.54
C ASN A 317 9.23 -55.12 15.06
N ASP A 318 9.44 -56.10 14.17
CA ASP A 318 9.84 -57.47 14.59
C ASP A 318 11.23 -57.50 15.26
N ALA A 319 12.08 -56.49 15.02
CA ALA A 319 13.39 -56.31 15.64
C ALA A 319 13.39 -55.41 16.90
N GLN A 320 12.26 -54.81 17.30
CA GLN A 320 12.19 -53.94 18.47
C GLN A 320 12.06 -54.75 19.78
N PRO A 321 12.88 -54.47 20.80
CA PRO A 321 12.62 -54.97 22.15
C PRO A 321 11.37 -54.30 22.73
N SER A 322 10.70 -54.96 23.68
CA SER A 322 9.53 -54.42 24.38
C SER A 322 9.91 -53.18 25.22
N CYS A 323 9.65 -52.00 24.69
CA CYS A 323 9.96 -50.70 25.31
C CYS A 323 8.86 -50.26 26.31
N ASP A 324 8.96 -50.68 27.57
CA ASP A 324 8.01 -50.26 28.62
C ASP A 324 8.18 -48.79 29.08
N THR A 325 9.28 -48.12 28.68
CA THR A 325 9.58 -46.75 29.10
C THR A 325 9.50 -45.75 27.93
N PHE A 326 8.99 -44.54 28.21
CA PHE A 326 8.90 -43.45 27.24
C PHE A 326 10.26 -43.11 26.60
N SER A 327 11.36 -43.20 27.36
CA SER A 327 12.72 -42.97 26.83
C SER A 327 13.13 -43.99 25.77
N CYS A 328 12.78 -45.28 25.98
CA CYS A 328 13.00 -46.35 25.00
C CYS A 328 12.19 -46.10 23.73
N VAL A 329 10.88 -45.83 23.87
CA VAL A 329 9.98 -45.48 22.75
C VAL A 329 10.46 -44.26 21.96
N PHE A 330 10.89 -43.20 22.65
CA PHE A 330 11.39 -41.96 22.04
C PHE A 330 12.70 -42.19 21.27
N THR A 331 13.65 -42.93 21.86
CA THR A 331 14.94 -43.25 21.24
C THR A 331 14.75 -44.12 19.99
N VAL A 332 13.91 -45.15 20.08
CA VAL A 332 13.53 -46.00 18.94
C VAL A 332 12.84 -45.18 17.85
N THR A 333 11.92 -44.27 18.20
CA THR A 333 11.24 -43.39 17.24
C THR A 333 12.23 -42.50 16.47
N ILE A 334 13.26 -41.96 17.15
CA ILE A 334 14.32 -41.17 16.52
C ILE A 334 15.19 -42.03 15.59
N LEU A 335 15.62 -43.22 16.03
CA LEU A 335 16.45 -44.11 15.23
C LEU A 335 15.72 -44.60 13.97
N ASN A 336 14.43 -44.95 14.12
CA ASN A 336 13.55 -45.28 13.00
C ASN A 336 13.47 -44.11 12.00
N TRP A 337 13.30 -42.87 12.47
CA TRP A 337 13.28 -41.68 11.62
C TRP A 337 14.56 -41.50 10.79
N PHE A 338 15.75 -41.70 11.38
CA PHE A 338 17.02 -41.63 10.63
C PHE A 338 17.12 -42.70 9.55
N LEU A 339 16.72 -43.94 9.88
CA LEU A 339 16.76 -45.09 8.96
C LEU A 339 15.78 -44.89 7.79
N ILE A 340 14.56 -44.39 8.08
CA ILE A 340 13.56 -43.98 7.09
C ILE A 340 14.11 -42.90 6.16
N VAL A 341 14.70 -41.82 6.71
CA VAL A 341 15.30 -40.75 5.90
C VAL A 341 16.41 -41.27 4.99
N GLY A 342 17.27 -42.18 5.49
CA GLY A 342 18.32 -42.80 4.69
C GLY A 342 17.78 -43.56 3.48
N ILE A 343 16.78 -44.42 3.68
CA ILE A 343 16.15 -45.21 2.59
C ILE A 343 15.39 -44.31 1.61
N VAL A 344 14.63 -43.33 2.11
CA VAL A 344 13.93 -42.33 1.27
C VAL A 344 14.91 -41.57 0.37
N CYS A 345 16.11 -41.24 0.88
CA CYS A 345 17.16 -40.61 0.09
C CYS A 345 17.76 -41.56 -0.97
N ILE A 346 18.10 -42.79 -0.60
CA ILE A 346 18.71 -43.78 -1.52
C ILE A 346 17.73 -44.17 -2.64
N THR A 347 16.50 -44.53 -2.30
CA THR A 347 15.45 -44.88 -3.28
C THR A 347 15.12 -43.67 -4.17
N GLY A 348 15.07 -42.46 -3.61
CA GLY A 348 14.84 -41.24 -4.38
C GLY A 348 15.97 -40.92 -5.37
N LEU A 349 17.24 -41.02 -4.94
CA LEU A 349 18.41 -40.85 -5.81
C LEU A 349 18.35 -41.73 -7.06
N VAL A 350 18.00 -43.02 -6.87
CA VAL A 350 17.90 -44.00 -7.97
C VAL A 350 16.67 -43.73 -8.84
N LEU A 351 15.48 -43.57 -8.23
CA LEU A 351 14.20 -43.61 -8.94
C LEU A 351 13.84 -42.28 -9.60
N LEU A 352 14.13 -41.14 -8.96
CA LEU A 352 13.95 -39.82 -9.57
C LEU A 352 15.04 -39.51 -10.59
N GLY A 353 16.29 -39.95 -10.34
CA GLY A 353 17.38 -39.86 -11.31
C GLY A 353 17.08 -40.62 -12.62
N ALA A 354 16.46 -41.80 -12.50
CA ALA A 354 15.94 -42.58 -13.62
C ALA A 354 14.77 -41.88 -14.37
N ALA A 355 13.74 -41.47 -13.65
CA ALA A 355 12.51 -40.94 -14.26
C ALA A 355 12.66 -39.53 -14.89
N MET A 356 13.58 -38.71 -14.38
CA MET A 356 13.82 -37.35 -14.91
C MET A 356 14.62 -37.33 -16.22
N LEU A 357 15.22 -38.45 -16.65
CA LEU A 357 15.95 -38.55 -17.93
C LEU A 357 15.08 -38.23 -19.17
N ILE A 358 13.75 -38.36 -19.08
CA ILE A 358 12.79 -38.01 -20.13
C ILE A 358 12.36 -36.54 -20.12
N ASN A 359 12.34 -35.88 -18.96
CA ASN A 359 11.46 -34.74 -18.74
C ASN A 359 11.90 -33.45 -19.48
N ASN A 360 13.17 -33.39 -19.91
CA ASN A 360 13.74 -32.25 -20.63
C ASN A 360 13.14 -32.11 -22.05
N PRO A 361 12.35 -31.06 -22.35
CA PRO A 361 11.70 -30.87 -23.67
C PRO A 361 12.68 -30.61 -24.82
N ARG A 362 13.95 -30.31 -24.55
CA ARG A 362 15.03 -30.23 -25.57
C ARG A 362 15.94 -31.47 -25.59
N ALA A 363 15.68 -32.49 -24.75
CA ALA A 363 16.38 -33.77 -24.82
C ALA A 363 15.84 -34.65 -25.96
N THR A 364 16.07 -34.23 -27.20
CA THR A 364 15.72 -34.95 -28.45
C THR A 364 16.39 -36.34 -28.57
N SER A 365 17.27 -36.70 -27.63
CA SER A 365 17.92 -38.01 -27.57
C SER A 365 16.93 -39.11 -27.22
N LYS A 366 16.44 -39.81 -28.25
CA LYS A 366 15.66 -41.05 -28.15
C LYS A 366 16.32 -42.08 -27.21
N ARG A 367 17.65 -42.08 -27.07
CA ARG A 367 18.37 -42.94 -26.11
C ARG A 367 18.14 -42.56 -24.65
N LYS A 368 18.11 -41.27 -24.29
CA LYS A 368 17.74 -40.82 -22.93
C LYS A 368 16.27 -41.15 -22.64
N CYS A 369 15.41 -41.06 -23.66
CA CYS A 369 14.02 -41.48 -23.58
C CYS A 369 13.89 -42.99 -23.25
N ILE A 370 14.46 -43.86 -24.08
CA ILE A 370 14.43 -45.33 -23.86
C ILE A 370 15.07 -45.74 -22.53
N ALA A 371 16.19 -45.12 -22.13
CA ALA A 371 16.84 -45.42 -20.85
C ALA A 371 15.97 -45.05 -19.64
N SER A 372 15.20 -43.96 -19.72
CA SER A 372 14.24 -43.58 -18.67
C SER A 372 13.07 -44.56 -18.60
N VAL A 373 12.48 -44.94 -19.74
CA VAL A 373 11.42 -45.97 -19.78
C VAL A 373 11.91 -47.28 -19.16
N LEU A 374 13.05 -47.81 -19.60
CA LEU A 374 13.61 -49.07 -19.09
C LEU A 374 13.90 -49.02 -17.58
N SER A 375 14.47 -47.92 -17.08
CA SER A 375 14.79 -47.79 -15.66
C SER A 375 13.53 -47.62 -14.80
N SER A 376 12.54 -46.86 -15.26
CA SER A 376 11.21 -46.81 -14.62
C SER A 376 10.52 -48.18 -14.62
N SER A 377 10.59 -48.96 -15.72
CA SER A 377 10.05 -50.32 -15.76
C SER A 377 10.74 -51.26 -14.76
N SER A 378 12.07 -51.30 -14.71
CA SER A 378 12.80 -52.15 -13.75
C SER A 378 12.46 -51.82 -12.30
N LEU A 379 12.37 -50.53 -11.97
CA LEU A 379 12.00 -50.04 -10.62
C LEU A 379 10.50 -50.22 -10.28
N THR A 380 9.67 -50.56 -11.28
CA THR A 380 8.28 -51.01 -11.07
C THR A 380 8.21 -52.50 -10.74
N VAL A 381 9.09 -53.33 -11.31
CA VAL A 381 9.02 -54.80 -11.22
C VAL A 381 9.85 -55.39 -10.08
N ILE A 382 11.03 -54.86 -9.78
CA ILE A 382 11.93 -55.42 -8.74
C ILE A 382 11.27 -55.54 -7.35
N PRO A 383 10.53 -54.54 -6.84
CA PRO A 383 9.85 -54.66 -5.54
C PRO A 383 8.82 -55.81 -5.52
N PHE A 384 8.11 -56.03 -6.63
CA PHE A 384 7.10 -57.07 -6.76
C PHE A 384 7.70 -58.47 -6.64
N VAL A 385 8.82 -58.73 -7.31
CA VAL A 385 9.54 -60.02 -7.24
C VAL A 385 10.07 -60.29 -5.83
N LEU A 386 10.66 -59.29 -5.17
CA LEU A 386 11.19 -59.44 -3.80
C LEU A 386 10.08 -59.77 -2.80
N VAL A 387 8.94 -59.09 -2.89
CA VAL A 387 7.75 -59.36 -2.05
C VAL A 387 7.15 -60.73 -2.31
N GLN A 388 7.04 -61.14 -3.58
CA GLN A 388 6.49 -62.45 -3.94
C GLN A 388 7.39 -63.59 -3.43
N ASN A 389 8.71 -63.43 -3.51
CA ASN A 389 9.67 -64.37 -2.95
C ASN A 389 9.54 -64.44 -1.41
N TYR A 390 9.47 -63.31 -0.70
CA TYR A 390 9.31 -63.28 0.76
C TYR A 390 7.97 -63.93 1.21
N ARG A 391 6.88 -63.70 0.46
CA ARG A 391 5.60 -64.39 0.69
C ARG A 391 5.70 -65.90 0.48
N SER A 392 6.52 -66.35 -0.48
CA SER A 392 6.71 -67.79 -0.76
C SER A 392 7.54 -68.53 0.29
N SER A 393 8.42 -67.84 1.04
CA SER A 393 9.29 -68.48 2.05
C SER A 393 8.58 -68.92 3.34
N GLY A 394 7.29 -68.61 3.54
CA GLY A 394 6.45 -69.18 4.60
C GLY A 394 6.79 -68.81 6.05
N THR A 395 7.84 -68.02 6.29
CA THR A 395 8.39 -67.68 7.62
C THR A 395 7.63 -66.60 8.41
N VAL A 396 6.49 -66.13 7.90
CA VAL A 396 5.73 -65.00 8.49
C VAL A 396 4.99 -65.46 9.75
N ARG A 397 5.26 -64.81 10.89
CA ARG A 397 4.49 -65.03 12.13
C ARG A 397 3.08 -64.43 12.00
N PRO A 398 2.01 -65.14 12.43
CA PRO A 398 0.63 -64.70 12.24
C PRO A 398 0.20 -63.49 13.11
N SER A 399 1.08 -62.99 13.98
CA SER A 399 0.79 -61.87 14.90
C SER A 399 0.65 -60.51 14.22
N LEU A 400 1.12 -60.35 12.98
CA LEU A 400 1.13 -59.05 12.28
C LEU A 400 -0.12 -58.78 11.41
N SER A 401 -1.26 -59.36 11.77
CA SER A 401 -2.52 -59.31 11.01
C SER A 401 -3.10 -57.91 10.77
N PHE A 402 -2.61 -56.88 11.46
CA PHE A 402 -3.07 -55.50 11.33
C PHE A 402 -2.71 -54.84 10.00
N VAL A 403 -1.61 -55.27 9.36
CA VAL A 403 -1.38 -55.01 7.94
C VAL A 403 -1.77 -56.28 7.20
N SER A 404 -3.03 -56.36 6.76
CA SER A 404 -3.48 -57.52 6.00
C SER A 404 -2.59 -57.72 4.76
N GLY A 405 -2.28 -58.98 4.44
CA GLY A 405 -1.47 -59.30 3.26
C GLY A 405 -2.09 -58.73 1.98
N ASP A 406 -3.41 -58.53 1.98
CA ASP A 406 -4.20 -57.97 0.90
C ASP A 406 -4.08 -56.44 0.80
N PHE A 407 -3.93 -55.71 1.91
CA PHE A 407 -3.61 -54.27 1.87
C PHE A 407 -2.21 -54.05 1.28
N TYR A 408 -1.21 -54.82 1.75
CA TYR A 408 0.15 -54.72 1.23
C TYR A 408 0.21 -55.15 -0.25
N PHE A 409 -0.44 -56.25 -0.63
CA PHE A 409 -0.57 -56.69 -2.03
C PHE A 409 -1.32 -55.66 -2.90
N GLY A 410 -2.35 -55.01 -2.37
CA GLY A 410 -3.07 -53.91 -3.04
C GLY A 410 -2.17 -52.69 -3.26
N LEU A 411 -1.34 -52.33 -2.28
CA LEU A 411 -0.36 -51.24 -2.40
C LEU A 411 0.73 -51.58 -3.43
N MET A 412 1.18 -52.84 -3.48
CA MET A 412 2.08 -53.37 -4.52
C MET A 412 1.47 -53.30 -5.91
N LEU A 413 0.24 -53.79 -6.09
CA LEU A 413 -0.47 -53.75 -7.37
C LEU A 413 -0.74 -52.30 -7.81
N THR A 414 -1.07 -51.42 -6.87
CA THR A 414 -1.23 -49.98 -7.13
C THR A 414 0.09 -49.35 -7.57
N CYS A 415 1.22 -49.71 -6.95
CA CYS A 415 2.55 -49.27 -7.38
C CYS A 415 2.90 -49.77 -8.79
N LEU A 416 2.54 -51.02 -9.12
CA LEU A 416 2.70 -51.61 -10.47
C LEU A 416 1.88 -50.82 -11.51
N CYS A 417 0.60 -50.57 -11.24
CA CYS A 417 -0.29 -49.79 -12.09
C CYS A 417 0.17 -48.34 -12.26
N LEU A 418 0.66 -47.71 -11.18
CA LEU A 418 1.21 -46.36 -11.22
C LEU A 418 2.53 -46.28 -12.01
N GLY A 419 3.39 -47.29 -11.94
CA GLY A 419 4.60 -47.38 -12.78
C GLY A 419 4.24 -47.55 -14.26
N GLY A 420 3.24 -48.36 -14.57
CA GLY A 420 2.65 -48.44 -15.91
C GLY A 420 2.04 -47.11 -16.37
N LEU A 421 1.35 -46.38 -15.47
CA LEU A 421 0.77 -45.08 -15.77
C LEU A 421 1.85 -43.99 -15.94
N VAL A 422 2.95 -44.02 -15.19
CA VAL A 422 4.14 -43.17 -15.41
C VAL A 422 4.62 -43.32 -16.85
N VAL A 423 4.79 -44.56 -17.32
CA VAL A 423 5.19 -44.85 -18.70
C VAL A 423 4.14 -44.36 -19.71
N LEU A 424 2.84 -44.57 -19.45
CA LEU A 424 1.76 -44.06 -20.31
C LEU A 424 1.65 -42.52 -20.32
N VAL A 425 2.04 -41.82 -19.25
CA VAL A 425 2.03 -40.35 -19.22
C VAL A 425 3.34 -39.75 -19.72
N GLN A 426 4.46 -40.48 -19.76
CA GLN A 426 5.58 -40.14 -20.65
C GLN A 426 5.11 -40.13 -22.12
N ILE A 427 4.22 -41.05 -22.47
CA ILE A 427 3.57 -41.13 -23.79
C ILE A 427 2.47 -40.08 -23.97
N PHE A 428 1.71 -39.68 -22.94
CA PHE A 428 0.60 -38.72 -23.04
C PHE A 428 0.98 -37.24 -22.84
N THR A 429 2.03 -36.94 -22.05
CA THR A 429 2.67 -35.61 -21.98
C THR A 429 3.29 -35.17 -23.31
N PHE A 430 3.31 -36.08 -24.27
CA PHE A 430 3.53 -35.78 -25.67
C PHE A 430 2.46 -34.83 -26.28
N VAL A 431 1.24 -34.84 -25.74
CA VAL A 431 0.01 -34.34 -26.38
C VAL A 431 -0.54 -33.04 -25.76
N GLU A 432 -0.57 -32.92 -24.43
CA GLU A 432 -1.47 -31.99 -23.71
C GLU A 432 -0.93 -30.56 -23.49
N LEU A 433 -0.22 -29.96 -24.46
CA LEU A 433 0.35 -28.61 -24.32
C LEU A 433 -0.67 -27.45 -24.53
N ILE A 434 -1.96 -27.66 -24.22
CA ILE A 434 -3.09 -26.95 -24.88
C ILE A 434 -4.16 -26.39 -23.91
N TRP A 435 -3.80 -25.33 -23.16
CA TRP A 435 -4.67 -24.20 -22.73
C TRP A 435 -5.75 -24.35 -21.61
N PRO A 436 -5.69 -23.48 -20.57
CA PRO A 436 -6.83 -23.20 -19.67
C PRO A 436 -7.06 -21.70 -19.33
N ALA A 437 -8.26 -21.30 -18.85
CA ALA A 437 -8.53 -19.95 -18.34
C ALA A 437 -9.73 -19.84 -17.36
N VAL A 438 -9.85 -18.65 -16.74
CA VAL A 438 -10.99 -18.12 -15.93
C VAL A 438 -11.20 -18.73 -14.53
N ARG A 439 -10.80 -17.95 -13.51
CA ARG A 439 -11.22 -18.00 -12.10
C ARG A 439 -11.59 -16.56 -11.67
N THR A 440 -12.22 -16.43 -10.51
CA THR A 440 -12.58 -15.19 -9.76
C THR A 440 -13.76 -14.35 -10.27
N ARG A 441 -14.81 -14.28 -9.44
CA ARG A 441 -15.72 -13.14 -9.20
C ARG A 441 -16.47 -13.40 -7.89
N LEU A 442 -16.24 -12.57 -6.87
CA LEU A 442 -16.80 -12.65 -5.51
C LEU A 442 -16.81 -11.22 -4.90
N GLY A 443 -17.39 -11.03 -3.70
CA GLY A 443 -17.10 -9.90 -2.78
C GLY A 443 -17.66 -8.49 -3.07
N MET A 444 -18.65 -8.05 -2.28
CA MET A 444 -19.14 -6.63 -2.12
C MET A 444 -18.38 -5.93 -0.94
N ARG A 445 -18.42 -4.58 -0.64
CA ARG A 445 -17.67 -3.80 0.46
C ARG A 445 -18.28 -2.33 0.78
N GLU A 446 -18.20 -1.65 2.00
CA GLU A 446 -19.28 -0.93 2.87
C GLU A 446 -19.06 0.47 3.69
N PRO A 447 -19.70 0.87 4.89
CA PRO A 447 -19.79 2.28 5.47
C PRO A 447 -19.02 2.63 6.79
N ASN A 448 -19.11 3.80 7.49
CA ASN A 448 -20.16 4.85 7.70
C ASN A 448 -19.65 6.22 8.27
N PHE A 449 -20.57 7.17 8.52
CA PHE A 449 -20.33 8.55 8.12
C PHE A 449 -20.34 9.68 9.19
N GLN A 450 -21.32 9.76 10.09
CA GLN A 450 -21.74 11.10 10.56
C GLN A 450 -20.84 11.87 11.57
N ARG A 451 -20.05 11.23 12.44
CA ARG A 451 -19.35 11.88 13.59
C ARG A 451 -18.40 13.04 13.21
N ALA A 452 -18.05 13.14 11.95
CA ALA A 452 -16.74 13.52 11.49
C ALA A 452 -16.63 14.89 10.80
N SER A 453 -17.42 15.89 11.21
CA SER A 453 -17.55 17.18 10.48
C SER A 453 -16.71 18.34 11.03
N ARG A 454 -16.48 18.36 12.35
CA ARG A 454 -15.97 19.55 13.07
C ARG A 454 -14.45 19.72 13.00
N CYS A 455 -13.69 18.77 13.56
CA CYS A 455 -12.23 18.80 13.61
C CYS A 455 -11.57 18.78 12.21
N THR A 456 -12.35 18.40 11.21
CA THR A 456 -12.12 18.58 9.77
C THR A 456 -11.77 20.02 9.42
N LYS A 457 -12.47 21.00 10.01
CA LYS A 457 -12.22 22.45 9.81
C LYS A 457 -10.82 22.84 10.28
N HIS A 458 -10.49 22.63 11.56
CA HIS A 458 -9.19 23.04 12.13
C HIS A 458 -8.02 22.38 11.38
N ALA A 459 -8.18 21.10 11.01
CA ALA A 459 -7.19 20.39 10.23
C ALA A 459 -7.01 20.91 8.79
N CYS A 460 -8.02 21.56 8.21
CA CYS A 460 -7.87 22.26 6.95
C CYS A 460 -6.89 23.42 7.13
N THR A 461 -7.15 24.28 8.12
CA THR A 461 -6.32 25.45 8.43
C THR A 461 -4.89 25.04 8.84
N ALA A 462 -4.73 23.96 9.61
CA ALA A 462 -3.43 23.40 9.98
C ALA A 462 -2.64 22.86 8.77
N LYS A 463 -3.28 22.11 7.87
CA LYS A 463 -2.64 21.60 6.66
C LYS A 463 -2.30 22.71 5.65
N VAL A 464 -3.18 23.68 5.47
CA VAL A 464 -2.92 24.86 4.62
C VAL A 464 -1.69 25.62 5.13
N ALA A 465 -1.59 25.85 6.45
CA ALA A 465 -0.39 26.45 7.04
C ALA A 465 0.88 25.59 6.81
N LYS A 466 0.78 24.25 6.91
CA LYS A 466 1.89 23.34 6.60
C LYS A 466 2.28 23.35 5.12
N MET A 467 1.33 23.44 4.19
CA MET A 467 1.59 23.61 2.76
C MET A 467 2.32 24.92 2.46
N VAL A 468 1.95 26.02 3.12
CA VAL A 468 2.67 27.30 3.02
C VAL A 468 4.07 27.22 3.64
N GLN A 469 4.26 26.49 4.74
CA GLN A 469 5.58 26.23 5.31
C GLN A 469 6.46 25.40 4.37
N ASN A 470 5.93 24.32 3.80
CA ASN A 470 6.60 23.49 2.79
C ASN A 470 6.99 24.34 1.57
N LEU A 471 6.12 25.26 1.15
CA LEU A 471 6.38 26.21 0.06
C LEU A 471 7.53 27.18 0.36
N ARG A 472 7.60 27.76 1.57
CA ARG A 472 8.73 28.60 1.97
C ARG A 472 10.04 27.82 1.96
N VAL A 473 10.05 26.62 2.56
CA VAL A 473 11.23 25.75 2.56
C VAL A 473 11.67 25.46 1.12
N PHE A 474 10.72 25.16 0.22
CA PHE A 474 11.00 24.96 -1.20
C PHE A 474 11.61 26.20 -1.87
N HIS A 475 11.01 27.39 -1.73
CA HIS A 475 11.57 28.61 -2.34
C HIS A 475 12.91 29.00 -1.72
N SER A 476 13.09 28.87 -0.40
CA SER A 476 14.40 29.00 0.26
C SER A 476 15.41 27.91 -0.13
N SER A 477 15.01 26.91 -0.94
CA SER A 477 15.88 25.87 -1.48
C SER A 477 16.15 26.00 -2.99
N LEU A 478 15.28 26.68 -3.75
CA LEU A 478 15.63 27.27 -5.07
C LEU A 478 16.52 28.49 -4.89
N GLU A 479 16.24 29.24 -3.83
CA GLU A 479 17.20 30.08 -3.14
C GLU A 479 18.06 29.26 -2.14
N MET A 480 18.40 28.00 -2.45
CA MET A 480 19.72 27.37 -2.20
C MET A 480 20.24 26.73 -3.48
N GLY A 481 19.75 27.25 -4.62
CA GLY A 481 19.82 26.66 -5.94
C GLY A 481 19.95 27.69 -7.09
N THR A 482 20.82 28.74 -7.03
CA THR A 482 20.86 29.81 -8.09
C THR A 482 22.18 30.48 -8.58
N SER A 483 23.34 30.60 -7.91
CA SER A 483 24.54 31.31 -8.45
C SER A 483 25.42 30.49 -9.36
N GLU A 484 25.83 29.28 -8.99
CA GLU A 484 26.47 28.33 -9.90
C GLU A 484 25.54 28.00 -11.09
N PHE A 485 24.24 28.33 -11.02
CA PHE A 485 23.33 28.45 -12.17
C PHE A 485 23.40 29.81 -12.87
N ALA A 486 23.42 30.96 -12.19
CA ALA A 486 23.60 32.28 -12.81
C ALA A 486 24.93 32.39 -13.58
N LEU A 487 25.99 31.78 -13.04
CA LEU A 487 27.31 31.60 -13.62
C LEU A 487 27.28 30.68 -14.86
N LEU A 488 26.25 29.83 -14.99
CA LEU A 488 25.98 28.96 -16.16
C LEU A 488 24.99 29.60 -17.16
N ALA A 489 24.00 30.36 -16.68
CA ALA A 489 23.04 31.10 -17.50
C ALA A 489 23.72 32.25 -18.25
N ASN A 490 24.65 32.96 -17.59
CA ASN A 490 25.49 33.99 -18.19
C ASN A 490 26.45 33.45 -19.28
N VAL A 491 26.64 32.12 -19.38
CA VAL A 491 27.40 31.47 -20.47
C VAL A 491 26.48 31.10 -21.65
N LEU A 492 25.17 30.98 -21.43
CA LEU A 492 24.20 30.54 -22.44
C LEU A 492 23.38 31.67 -23.08
N VAL A 493 23.25 32.83 -22.44
CA VAL A 493 22.57 34.01 -23.02
C VAL A 493 23.58 34.96 -23.66
N LYS A 494 24.08 34.57 -24.83
CA LYS A 494 24.69 35.52 -25.79
C LYS A 494 23.61 35.89 -26.81
N PRO A 495 23.26 37.19 -26.98
CA PRO A 495 22.15 37.55 -27.87
C PRO A 495 22.49 37.22 -29.32
N ILE A 496 21.52 36.63 -30.03
CA ILE A 496 21.50 36.63 -31.48
C ILE A 496 20.96 38.00 -31.89
N SER A 497 21.81 38.83 -32.49
CA SER A 497 21.40 40.06 -33.17
C SER A 497 20.95 39.70 -34.59
N ASP A 498 19.72 40.07 -34.95
CA ASP A 498 19.25 39.97 -36.33
C ASP A 498 20.01 40.95 -37.24
N GLU A 499 20.68 40.44 -38.28
CA GLU A 499 21.02 41.19 -39.48
C GLU A 499 21.25 40.22 -40.67
N ASP A 500 21.22 40.76 -41.89
CA ASP A 500 21.39 40.08 -43.19
C ASP A 500 20.44 38.93 -43.56
N GLY A 501 19.41 39.24 -44.36
CA GLY A 501 18.65 38.29 -45.16
C GLY A 501 18.72 38.61 -46.67
N ALA A 502 18.91 37.60 -47.53
CA ALA A 502 18.82 37.77 -48.99
C ALA A 502 18.56 36.46 -49.78
N GLY A 503 17.48 36.43 -50.58
CA GLY A 503 17.27 35.51 -51.72
C GLY A 503 17.05 34.02 -51.39
N VAL A 504 16.14 33.27 -52.01
CA VAL A 504 15.77 33.22 -53.44
C VAL A 504 14.37 32.63 -53.59
N ALA A 505 13.59 33.09 -54.58
CA ALA A 505 12.27 32.56 -54.90
C ALA A 505 12.22 31.87 -56.28
N LYS A 506 11.72 30.63 -56.31
CA LYS A 506 11.16 29.84 -57.43
C LYS A 506 10.93 28.41 -56.89
N GLY A 507 9.79 27.74 -57.02
CA GLY A 507 8.51 28.10 -57.64
C GLY A 507 8.11 27.11 -58.74
N LEU A 508 6.98 26.42 -58.56
CA LEU A 508 6.24 25.66 -59.58
C LEU A 508 4.80 25.41 -59.08
N ASN A 509 3.86 25.27 -60.02
CA ASN A 509 2.42 25.08 -59.81
C ASN A 509 1.96 23.72 -60.37
N GLU A 510 0.65 23.51 -60.47
CA GLU A 510 -0.10 22.41 -61.15
C GLU A 510 -0.37 21.20 -60.22
N GLN A 511 -1.64 20.86 -59.92
CA GLN A 511 -2.70 20.24 -60.74
C GLN A 511 -2.41 18.73 -61.01
N ASP A 512 -3.32 17.76 -60.86
CA ASP A 512 -4.79 17.79 -61.06
C ASP A 512 -5.60 16.73 -60.23
N GLU A 513 -6.92 16.69 -60.51
CA GLU A 513 -8.04 15.80 -60.15
C GLU A 513 -7.81 14.29 -59.80
N GLY A 514 -8.80 13.61 -59.16
CA GLY A 514 -8.63 12.16 -58.84
C GLY A 514 -9.77 11.16 -58.46
N ARG A 515 -11.08 11.46 -58.44
CA ARG A 515 -12.23 10.48 -58.39
C ARG A 515 -12.47 9.56 -57.15
N CYS A 516 -13.74 9.14 -57.03
CA CYS A 516 -14.38 8.42 -55.90
C CYS A 516 -14.53 6.89 -56.05
N SER A 517 -14.99 6.23 -54.95
CA SER A 517 -15.70 4.93 -54.86
C SER A 517 -14.84 3.64 -54.99
N THR A 518 -15.21 2.46 -54.46
CA THR A 518 -16.50 1.91 -53.93
C THR A 518 -16.37 1.13 -52.60
N ASN A 519 -17.51 0.78 -51.97
CA ASN A 519 -17.60 -0.11 -50.77
C ASN A 519 -17.65 -1.64 -51.16
N PRO A 520 -18.16 -2.59 -50.33
CA PRO A 520 -17.38 -3.65 -49.66
C PRO A 520 -17.78 -5.09 -50.12
N PRO A 521 -17.34 -6.21 -49.46
CA PRO A 521 -18.16 -6.77 -48.36
C PRO A 521 -17.45 -7.67 -47.28
N TYR A 522 -18.17 -7.92 -46.17
CA TYR A 522 -18.23 -9.11 -45.28
C TYR A 522 -17.09 -10.18 -45.19
N VAL A 523 -16.71 -10.57 -43.95
CA VAL A 523 -17.09 -11.82 -43.24
C VAL A 523 -16.50 -11.81 -41.80
N ALA A 524 -16.92 -12.70 -40.90
CA ALA A 524 -16.75 -12.60 -39.43
C ALA A 524 -15.79 -13.62 -38.75
N HIS A 525 -15.67 -13.48 -37.42
CA HIS A 525 -15.31 -14.45 -36.37
C HIS A 525 -13.87 -14.56 -35.77
N ASN A 526 -13.83 -14.30 -34.46
CA ASN A 526 -13.29 -15.13 -33.35
C ASN A 526 -11.81 -15.10 -32.88
N VAL A 527 -11.67 -14.59 -31.63
CA VAL A 527 -11.11 -15.27 -30.43
C VAL A 527 -9.58 -15.42 -30.26
N HIS A 528 -9.12 -15.02 -29.06
CA HIS A 528 -7.77 -15.16 -28.47
C HIS A 528 -6.65 -14.34 -29.19
N GLY A 529 -5.56 -13.94 -28.54
CA GLY A 529 -5.21 -14.03 -27.11
C GLY A 529 -3.71 -13.79 -26.85
N SER A 530 -3.30 -13.93 -25.58
CA SER A 530 -1.90 -13.91 -25.08
C SER A 530 -1.14 -12.58 -24.98
N THR A 531 -0.42 -12.46 -23.87
CA THR A 531 0.47 -11.36 -23.46
C THR A 531 1.89 -11.57 -24.01
N ILE A 532 2.63 -10.50 -24.28
CA ILE A 532 4.11 -10.52 -24.36
C ILE A 532 4.66 -9.51 -23.34
N ALA A 533 5.82 -9.80 -22.75
CA ALA A 533 6.40 -9.03 -21.64
C ALA A 533 7.88 -8.71 -21.84
N SER A 534 8.25 -7.45 -21.57
CA SER A 534 9.63 -6.97 -21.34
C SER A 534 9.55 -5.55 -20.76
N GLY A 535 10.30 -5.13 -19.72
CA GLY A 535 11.24 -5.88 -18.87
C GLY A 535 12.67 -5.30 -18.90
N SER A 536 12.96 -4.31 -18.04
CA SER A 536 14.33 -3.84 -17.81
C SER A 536 14.46 -3.05 -16.49
N GLN A 537 15.33 -3.52 -15.58
CA GLN A 537 16.00 -2.67 -14.58
C GLN A 537 17.46 -2.45 -15.02
N PRO A 538 18.06 -1.28 -14.75
CA PRO A 538 19.52 -1.12 -14.70
C PRO A 538 20.08 -1.50 -13.31
N GLN A 539 21.40 -1.67 -13.23
CA GLN A 539 22.13 -2.12 -12.04
C GLN A 539 22.76 -0.96 -11.26
N VAL A 540 23.20 -1.23 -10.02
CA VAL A 540 24.10 -0.36 -9.22
C VAL A 540 25.42 -1.11 -8.95
N CYS A 541 26.55 -0.40 -8.97
CA CYS A 541 27.89 -0.96 -8.79
C CYS A 541 28.45 -0.84 -7.35
N HIS A 542 29.62 -1.43 -7.11
CA HIS A 542 30.22 -1.63 -5.78
C HIS A 542 31.32 -0.63 -5.39
N SER A 543 31.29 -0.20 -4.12
CA SER A 543 32.45 -0.15 -3.19
C SER A 543 31.86 -0.27 -1.76
N VAL A 544 32.28 -1.14 -0.83
CA VAL A 544 33.57 -1.67 -0.38
C VAL A 544 34.33 -0.71 0.55
N HIS A 545 34.29 -0.99 1.85
CA HIS A 545 35.47 -0.82 2.70
C HIS A 545 35.57 -1.84 3.84
N ARG A 546 36.74 -1.85 4.48
CA ARG A 546 37.27 -2.84 5.43
C ARG A 546 38.31 -2.16 6.36
N VAL A 547 38.71 -2.72 7.51
CA VAL A 547 38.24 -3.94 8.20
C VAL A 547 37.43 -3.57 9.46
N LEU A 548 37.73 -3.86 10.74
CA LEU A 548 38.67 -4.74 11.48
C LEU A 548 37.92 -5.36 12.68
N PHE A 549 38.63 -5.98 13.62
CA PHE A 549 38.20 -6.30 14.98
C PHE A 549 39.36 -5.95 15.91
N GLU A 550 39.08 -5.40 17.07
CA GLU A 550 39.94 -5.52 18.25
C GLU A 550 39.04 -5.92 19.43
N LYS A 551 39.62 -6.42 20.52
CA LYS A 551 38.93 -7.13 21.60
C LYS A 551 39.43 -6.60 22.96
N ASP A 552 38.86 -7.16 24.03
CA ASP A 552 39.30 -7.10 25.42
C ASP A 552 38.75 -5.88 26.19
N ASP A 553 38.34 -5.98 27.46
CA ASP A 553 37.71 -7.11 28.19
C ASP A 553 36.90 -6.50 29.38
N GLU A 554 36.77 -7.22 30.49
CA GLU A 554 36.19 -6.92 31.83
C GLU A 554 36.44 -5.48 32.39
N THR A 555 35.64 -4.89 33.30
CA THR A 555 34.59 -5.41 34.22
C THR A 555 33.63 -4.31 34.74
N ASP A 556 32.64 -4.73 35.52
CA ASP A 556 31.97 -4.03 36.64
C ASP A 556 30.91 -2.91 36.44
N ASN A 557 30.01 -2.93 37.42
CA ASN A 557 28.78 -2.17 37.70
C ASN A 557 28.92 -1.73 39.19
N PRO A 558 28.05 -0.89 39.82
CA PRO A 558 26.87 -0.19 39.34
C PRO A 558 26.81 1.30 39.83
N THR A 559 25.59 1.87 39.98
CA THR A 559 25.23 3.01 40.87
C THR A 559 25.79 4.43 40.55
N GLU A 560 25.09 5.55 40.79
CA GLU A 560 23.64 5.82 40.98
C GLU A 560 23.30 7.34 40.85
N THR A 561 22.05 7.65 40.47
CA THR A 561 21.32 8.93 40.72
C THR A 561 21.73 10.27 40.05
N LYS A 562 20.72 11.17 40.02
CA LYS A 562 20.76 12.65 39.96
C LYS A 562 21.16 13.34 38.65
N HIS A 563 20.14 13.53 37.81
CA HIS A 563 19.99 14.78 37.06
C HIS A 563 19.82 15.97 38.03
N LEU A 564 20.50 17.08 37.75
CA LEU A 564 19.95 18.44 37.89
C LEU A 564 20.81 19.44 37.11
N HIS A 565 20.16 20.53 36.72
CA HIS A 565 20.68 21.77 36.11
C HIS A 565 22.12 22.18 36.55
N ASN A 566 22.94 22.85 35.74
CA ASN A 566 22.52 23.99 34.90
C ASN A 566 23.45 24.34 33.71
N SER A 567 22.97 25.31 32.92
CA SER A 567 23.63 26.13 31.89
C SER A 567 25.16 26.35 31.99
N PHE A 568 25.83 26.32 30.83
CA PHE A 568 26.97 27.19 30.55
C PHE A 568 26.99 27.59 29.06
N GLU A 569 27.10 28.89 28.79
CA GLU A 569 27.51 29.41 27.48
C GLU A 569 29.03 29.54 27.47
N THR A 570 29.69 29.09 26.40
CA THR A 570 31.01 29.59 26.02
C THR A 570 31.16 29.61 24.50
N ASN A 571 31.62 30.75 23.98
CA ASN A 571 32.14 30.83 22.62
C ASN A 571 33.47 30.08 22.56
N SER A 572 33.70 29.32 21.49
CA SER A 572 35.04 28.97 21.02
C SER A 572 35.10 29.19 19.51
N THR A 573 36.04 30.04 19.09
CA THR A 573 36.30 30.39 17.69
C THR A 573 36.75 29.21 16.85
N PHE A 574 36.57 29.37 15.53
CA PHE A 574 37.42 28.85 14.46
C PHE A 574 38.68 28.08 14.90
N ASP A 575 38.85 26.88 14.35
CA ASP A 575 40.04 26.64 13.54
C ASP A 575 39.68 25.76 12.32
N SER A 576 40.51 25.82 11.27
CA SER A 576 40.18 25.24 9.96
C SER A 576 41.06 24.07 9.56
N GLU A 577 40.48 22.99 9.04
CA GLU A 577 41.17 22.16 8.05
C GLU A 577 40.19 21.50 7.07
N GLY A 578 40.60 21.42 5.80
CA GLY A 578 39.68 21.18 4.68
C GLY A 578 39.71 19.76 4.11
N HIS A 579 38.55 19.12 4.02
CA HIS A 579 38.29 18.05 3.07
C HIS A 579 37.02 18.36 2.28
N ILE A 580 37.15 18.46 0.96
CA ILE A 580 36.07 18.70 0.01
C ILE A 580 35.71 17.37 -0.65
N PRO A 581 34.57 16.73 -0.31
CA PRO A 581 34.01 15.67 -1.12
C PRO A 581 33.47 16.28 -2.44
N SER A 582 33.72 15.62 -3.56
CA SER A 582 33.10 16.00 -4.85
C SER A 582 31.58 15.82 -4.78
N PRO A 583 30.77 16.85 -5.08
CA PRO A 583 29.32 16.74 -5.05
C PRO A 583 28.81 15.95 -6.28
N ASP A 584 28.46 14.68 -6.07
CA ASP A 584 27.70 13.90 -7.06
C ASP A 584 26.30 14.51 -7.22
N VAL A 585 26.03 15.09 -8.39
CA VAL A 585 24.77 15.81 -8.66
C VAL A 585 23.61 14.84 -8.91
N HIS A 586 23.09 14.28 -7.82
CA HIS A 586 21.89 13.44 -7.81
C HIS A 586 20.62 14.25 -7.54
N ASN A 587 19.88 14.53 -8.62
CA ASN A 587 18.47 14.94 -8.69
C ASN A 587 17.96 15.88 -7.58
N VAL A 588 17.50 17.08 -7.96
CA VAL A 588 16.72 17.99 -7.09
C VAL A 588 15.43 17.33 -6.53
N SER A 589 14.92 16.26 -7.17
CA SER A 589 13.84 15.44 -6.60
C SER A 589 14.21 14.72 -5.29
N SER A 590 15.48 14.71 -4.88
CA SER A 590 15.93 14.10 -3.61
C SER A 590 15.53 14.90 -2.37
N PHE A 591 15.12 16.17 -2.50
CA PHE A 591 14.49 16.93 -1.42
C PHE A 591 13.16 16.31 -0.93
N SER A 592 12.57 15.36 -1.66
CA SER A 592 11.46 14.53 -1.16
C SER A 592 11.90 13.45 -0.15
N GLY A 593 13.18 13.41 0.24
CA GLY A 593 13.75 12.41 1.14
C GLY A 593 13.40 12.58 2.62
N ILE A 594 12.72 13.66 3.01
CA ILE A 594 12.24 13.87 4.38
C ILE A 594 10.97 13.05 4.60
N SER A 595 11.12 11.81 5.07
CA SER A 595 10.00 10.97 5.48
C SER A 595 9.70 11.09 6.99
N GLU A 596 8.43 11.35 7.35
CA GLU A 596 8.01 11.27 8.75
C GLU A 596 7.58 9.83 9.07
N SER A 597 8.14 9.25 10.14
CA SER A 597 7.82 7.91 10.65
C SER A 597 6.44 7.89 11.31
N ILE A 598 5.40 7.76 10.49
CA ILE A 598 3.99 7.96 10.84
C ILE A 598 3.21 6.64 10.89
N GLY A 599 2.05 6.63 11.54
CA GLY A 599 1.11 5.49 11.55
C GLY A 599 1.47 4.36 12.52
N GLY A 600 2.62 4.38 13.20
CA GLY A 600 3.01 3.32 14.13
C GLY A 600 2.02 3.12 15.29
N PHE A 601 1.96 1.91 15.84
CA PHE A 601 0.94 1.48 16.81
C PHE A 601 0.80 2.41 18.02
N SER A 602 1.92 2.72 18.69
CA SER A 602 1.95 3.59 19.88
C SER A 602 1.66 5.05 19.55
N TRP A 603 2.16 5.54 18.41
CA TRP A 603 1.91 6.90 17.90
C TRP A 603 0.42 7.13 17.63
N SER A 604 -0.21 6.17 16.98
CA SER A 604 -1.64 6.17 16.63
C SER A 604 -2.52 6.28 17.88
N TRP A 605 -2.27 5.43 18.88
CA TRP A 605 -2.98 5.48 20.15
C TRP A 605 -2.69 6.75 20.95
N LYS A 606 -1.45 7.23 21.00
CA LYS A 606 -1.09 8.51 21.65
C LYS A 606 -1.88 9.67 21.05
N ARG A 607 -1.88 9.82 19.71
CA ARG A 607 -2.59 10.88 18.99
C ARG A 607 -4.12 10.71 19.03
N ALA A 608 -4.63 9.48 19.16
CA ALA A 608 -6.06 9.20 19.35
C ALA A 608 -6.55 9.64 20.75
N PHE A 609 -5.81 9.32 21.81
CA PHE A 609 -6.16 9.73 23.17
C PHE A 609 -5.94 11.23 23.42
N SER A 610 -4.88 11.83 22.88
CA SER A 610 -4.65 13.28 23.01
C SER A 610 -5.60 14.14 22.17
N LYS A 611 -6.44 13.54 21.31
CA LYS A 611 -7.31 14.20 20.29
C LYS A 611 -6.54 15.03 19.25
N GLN A 612 -5.21 15.06 19.33
CA GLN A 612 -4.31 15.77 18.42
C GLN A 612 -4.51 15.32 16.95
N HIS A 613 -4.85 14.05 16.71
CA HIS A 613 -5.20 13.59 15.35
C HIS A 613 -6.47 14.22 14.77
N TRP A 614 -7.40 14.62 15.62
CA TRP A 614 -8.61 15.31 15.18
C TRP A 614 -8.26 16.76 14.83
N GLN A 615 -7.45 17.43 15.65
CA GLN A 615 -7.09 18.85 15.47
C GLN A 615 -6.10 19.10 14.31
N GLU A 616 -5.03 18.32 14.19
CA GLU A 616 -3.97 18.53 13.19
C GLU A 616 -4.32 17.90 11.83
N GLU A 617 -4.66 16.61 11.84
CA GLU A 617 -4.85 15.85 10.61
C GLU A 617 -6.31 15.81 10.15
N GLY A 618 -7.28 16.04 11.05
CA GLY A 618 -8.70 15.88 10.74
C GLY A 618 -9.01 14.43 10.40
N LEU A 619 -8.30 13.50 11.05
CA LEU A 619 -8.61 12.08 10.99
C LEU A 619 -9.74 11.82 11.96
N TRP A 620 -10.91 11.53 11.43
CA TRP A 620 -12.06 11.15 12.24
C TRP A 620 -12.35 9.67 12.14
N PHE A 621 -12.84 9.09 13.23
CA PHE A 621 -13.35 7.73 13.20
C PHE A 621 -14.79 7.71 12.69
N SER A 622 -15.02 6.82 11.72
CA SER A 622 -16.34 6.33 11.33
C SER A 622 -17.19 5.97 12.54
N ALA A 623 -18.48 6.33 12.45
CA ALA A 623 -19.44 5.98 13.49
C ALA A 623 -19.57 4.45 13.62
N ASN A 624 -19.39 3.72 12.50
CA ASN A 624 -19.44 2.27 12.48
C ASN A 624 -18.16 1.63 13.02
N ILE A 625 -16.98 2.23 12.81
CA ILE A 625 -15.73 1.74 13.45
C ILE A 625 -15.79 1.91 14.97
N LEU A 626 -16.30 3.03 15.47
CA LEU A 626 -16.49 3.24 16.91
C LEU A 626 -17.58 2.33 17.50
N LEU A 627 -18.69 2.12 16.79
CA LEU A 627 -19.74 1.20 17.22
C LEU A 627 -19.24 -0.26 17.19
N GLY A 628 -18.49 -0.65 16.15
CA GLY A 628 -17.84 -1.95 16.05
C GLY A 628 -16.86 -2.19 17.20
N GLN A 629 -16.03 -1.22 17.55
CA GLN A 629 -15.12 -1.29 18.72
C GLN A 629 -15.87 -1.45 20.05
N ILE A 630 -16.94 -0.66 20.29
CA ILE A 630 -17.76 -0.79 21.50
C ILE A 630 -18.42 -2.17 21.56
N SER A 631 -18.98 -2.64 20.44
CA SER A 631 -19.59 -3.97 20.34
C SER A 631 -18.58 -5.10 20.49
N GLN A 632 -17.35 -4.96 19.98
CA GLN A 632 -16.26 -5.93 20.22
C GLN A 632 -15.94 -6.05 21.71
N ILE A 633 -15.82 -4.92 22.43
CA ILE A 633 -15.58 -4.92 23.89
C ILE A 633 -16.73 -5.62 24.63
N ILE A 634 -17.99 -5.35 24.25
CA ILE A 634 -19.17 -6.00 24.84
C ILE A 634 -19.15 -7.51 24.55
N MET A 635 -18.88 -7.91 23.31
CA MET A 635 -18.82 -9.32 22.90
C MET A 635 -17.68 -10.09 23.59
N LEU A 636 -16.51 -9.47 23.76
CA LEU A 636 -15.37 -10.00 24.52
C LEU A 636 -15.76 -10.32 25.98
N ILE A 637 -16.47 -9.40 26.64
CA ILE A 637 -16.96 -9.59 28.02
C ILE A 637 -18.03 -10.71 28.07
N LEU A 638 -19.03 -10.67 27.19
CA LEU A 638 -20.10 -11.68 27.15
C LEU A 638 -19.57 -13.09 26.86
N PHE A 639 -18.67 -13.22 25.88
CA PHE A 639 -18.00 -14.49 25.55
C PHE A 639 -17.17 -15.02 26.72
N THR A 640 -16.44 -14.14 27.41
CA THR A 640 -15.65 -14.51 28.60
C THR A 640 -16.52 -15.07 29.72
N ILE A 641 -17.65 -14.42 30.02
CA ILE A 641 -18.60 -14.87 31.04
C ILE A 641 -19.25 -16.19 30.61
N ALA A 642 -19.71 -16.29 29.36
CA ALA A 642 -20.37 -17.48 28.82
C ALA A 642 -19.44 -18.71 28.84
N LEU A 643 -18.19 -18.59 28.39
CA LEU A 643 -17.23 -19.69 28.44
C LEU A 643 -16.79 -20.02 29.87
N SER A 644 -16.68 -19.04 30.77
CA SER A 644 -16.40 -19.30 32.19
C SER A 644 -17.51 -20.13 32.83
N PHE A 645 -18.77 -19.75 32.61
CA PHE A 645 -19.93 -20.50 33.09
C PHE A 645 -20.02 -21.89 32.44
N ALA A 646 -19.84 -22.00 31.12
CA ALA A 646 -19.82 -23.28 30.41
C ALA A 646 -18.71 -24.21 30.93
N THR A 647 -17.51 -23.69 31.20
CA THR A 647 -16.40 -24.46 31.79
C THR A 647 -16.79 -25.03 33.16
N VAL A 648 -17.44 -24.23 34.01
CA VAL A 648 -17.93 -24.67 35.32
C VAL A 648 -19.05 -25.71 35.16
N GLN A 649 -20.02 -25.50 34.27
CA GLN A 649 -21.13 -26.43 34.08
C GLN A 649 -20.67 -27.77 33.47
N VAL A 650 -19.78 -27.76 32.49
CA VAL A 650 -19.22 -29.00 31.91
C VAL A 650 -18.37 -29.75 32.95
N ALA A 651 -17.55 -29.05 33.74
CA ALA A 651 -16.80 -29.66 34.83
C ALA A 651 -17.72 -30.26 35.92
N ASN A 652 -18.82 -29.57 36.27
CA ASN A 652 -19.81 -30.06 37.24
C ASN A 652 -20.61 -31.25 36.69
N ALA A 653 -21.07 -31.19 35.43
CA ALA A 653 -21.79 -32.28 34.77
C ALA A 653 -20.93 -33.54 34.66
N CYS A 654 -19.66 -33.42 34.28
CA CYS A 654 -18.71 -34.54 34.29
C CYS A 654 -18.44 -35.05 35.72
N THR A 655 -18.42 -34.19 36.74
CA THR A 655 -18.34 -34.63 38.15
C THR A 655 -19.55 -35.48 38.54
N SER A 656 -20.77 -35.03 38.22
CA SER A 656 -22.01 -35.75 38.51
C SER A 656 -22.09 -37.08 37.75
N LYS A 657 -21.80 -37.07 36.44
CA LYS A 657 -21.79 -38.30 35.63
C LYS A 657 -20.72 -39.29 36.11
N ARG A 658 -19.55 -38.82 36.55
CA ARG A 658 -18.49 -39.67 37.11
C ARG A 658 -18.90 -40.30 38.46
N LYS A 659 -19.75 -39.65 39.26
CA LYS A 659 -20.35 -40.24 40.46
C LYS A 659 -21.37 -41.33 40.12
N GLU A 660 -22.28 -41.05 39.18
CA GLU A 660 -23.27 -42.02 38.69
C GLU A 660 -22.61 -43.29 38.12
N VAL A 661 -21.53 -43.11 37.34
CA VAL A 661 -20.79 -44.18 36.65
C VAL A 661 -19.74 -44.86 37.55
N SER A 662 -19.63 -44.47 38.83
CA SER A 662 -18.56 -44.93 39.74
C SER A 662 -18.47 -46.44 39.94
N GLY A 663 -19.58 -47.18 39.82
CA GLY A 663 -19.60 -48.65 39.86
C GLY A 663 -19.09 -49.37 38.60
N GLN A 664 -18.73 -48.64 37.54
CA GLN A 664 -18.30 -49.21 36.25
C GLN A 664 -16.88 -48.74 35.88
N PRO A 665 -15.82 -49.48 36.25
CA PRO A 665 -14.43 -49.03 36.10
C PRO A 665 -14.02 -48.78 34.63
N PHE A 666 -14.58 -49.51 33.67
CA PHE A 666 -14.35 -49.26 32.24
C PHE A 666 -14.91 -47.90 31.80
N ALA A 667 -16.13 -47.56 32.21
CA ALA A 667 -16.81 -46.33 31.82
C ALA A 667 -16.21 -45.07 32.49
N LEU A 668 -15.54 -45.23 33.64
CA LEU A 668 -14.75 -44.17 34.28
C LEU A 668 -13.56 -43.66 33.46
N ASN A 669 -13.14 -44.35 32.39
CA ASN A 669 -12.10 -43.87 31.46
C ASN A 669 -12.66 -42.94 30.38
N PHE A 670 -13.94 -43.08 30.02
CA PHE A 670 -14.60 -42.27 28.99
C PHE A 670 -15.13 -40.94 29.54
N VAL A 671 -15.48 -40.88 30.83
CA VAL A 671 -15.92 -39.63 31.48
C VAL A 671 -14.68 -38.85 31.99
N PRO A 672 -14.31 -37.68 31.42
CA PRO A 672 -13.14 -36.93 31.86
C PRO A 672 -13.28 -36.43 33.31
N GLN A 673 -12.15 -36.21 33.98
CA GLN A 673 -12.13 -35.64 35.32
C GLN A 673 -12.31 -34.12 35.26
N ALA A 674 -13.00 -33.55 36.25
CA ALA A 674 -13.37 -32.13 36.25
C ALA A 674 -12.17 -31.16 36.21
N TRP A 675 -10.99 -31.59 36.69
CA TRP A 675 -9.76 -30.81 36.55
C TRP A 675 -9.24 -30.81 35.11
N MET A 676 -9.35 -31.92 34.36
CA MET A 676 -8.89 -32.00 32.96
C MET A 676 -9.60 -30.94 32.10
N ILE A 677 -10.91 -30.78 32.32
CA ILE A 677 -11.72 -29.72 31.72
C ILE A 677 -11.20 -28.35 32.14
N LYS A 678 -11.09 -28.06 33.44
CA LYS A 678 -10.61 -26.75 33.95
C LYS A 678 -9.22 -26.39 33.42
N TYR A 679 -8.24 -27.29 33.48
CA TYR A 679 -6.86 -27.05 33.03
C TYR A 679 -6.72 -27.00 31.49
N SER A 680 -7.69 -27.48 30.71
CA SER A 680 -7.71 -27.28 29.25
C SER A 680 -8.42 -25.97 28.87
N PHE A 681 -9.60 -25.73 29.46
CA PHE A 681 -10.50 -24.65 29.09
C PHE A 681 -10.01 -23.29 29.62
N ILE A 682 -9.41 -23.21 30.82
CA ILE A 682 -8.97 -21.94 31.41
C ILE A 682 -7.78 -21.31 30.65
N PRO A 683 -6.69 -22.04 30.32
CA PRO A 683 -5.61 -21.46 29.51
C PRO A 683 -6.07 -21.10 28.09
N ALA A 684 -6.94 -21.92 27.49
CA ALA A 684 -7.54 -21.60 26.19
C ALA A 684 -8.40 -20.33 26.23
N LEU A 685 -9.16 -20.13 27.31
CA LEU A 685 -9.95 -18.92 27.55
C LEU A 685 -9.05 -17.69 27.74
N ILE A 686 -7.94 -17.80 28.47
CA ILE A 686 -6.96 -16.71 28.62
C ILE A 686 -6.37 -16.34 27.25
N VAL A 687 -5.98 -17.31 26.43
CA VAL A 687 -5.48 -17.06 25.07
C VAL A 687 -6.56 -16.42 24.18
N ALA A 688 -7.81 -16.86 24.29
CA ALA A 688 -8.94 -16.27 23.55
C ALA A 688 -9.24 -14.82 23.98
N ILE A 689 -9.12 -14.50 25.27
CA ILE A 689 -9.22 -13.12 25.78
C ILE A 689 -8.09 -12.26 25.22
N LEU A 690 -6.86 -12.77 25.22
CA LEU A 690 -5.68 -12.03 24.72
C LEU A 690 -5.77 -11.73 23.21
N ILE A 691 -6.29 -12.63 22.38
CA ILE A 691 -6.51 -12.33 20.95
C ILE A 691 -7.63 -11.30 20.76
N GLY A 692 -8.75 -11.40 21.48
CA GLY A 692 -9.82 -10.41 21.40
C GLY A 692 -9.37 -9.00 21.82
N ILE A 693 -8.52 -8.91 22.85
CA ILE A 693 -7.87 -7.65 23.26
C ILE A 693 -6.92 -7.13 22.17
N TYR A 694 -6.10 -8.00 21.56
CA TYR A 694 -5.21 -7.61 20.45
C TYR A 694 -6.00 -7.07 19.25
N GLU A 695 -7.05 -7.79 18.83
CA GLU A 695 -7.89 -7.40 17.68
C GLU A 695 -8.55 -6.03 17.93
N VAL A 696 -9.18 -5.83 19.10
CA VAL A 696 -9.74 -4.54 19.52
C VAL A 696 -8.70 -3.41 19.40
N ILE A 697 -7.50 -3.60 19.97
CA ILE A 697 -6.50 -2.52 20.05
C ILE A 697 -5.84 -2.24 18.67
N CYS A 698 -5.87 -3.17 17.71
CA CYS A 698 -5.25 -3.00 16.39
C CYS A 698 -6.06 -2.16 15.38
N TYR A 699 -7.38 -2.03 15.52
CA TYR A 699 -8.22 -1.37 14.51
C TYR A 699 -7.94 0.13 14.34
N ILE A 700 -7.81 0.88 15.44
CA ILE A 700 -7.62 2.33 15.41
C ILE A 700 -6.30 2.75 14.72
N PRO A 701 -5.14 2.12 15.00
CA PRO A 701 -3.91 2.33 14.24
C PRO A 701 -4.06 2.02 12.74
N SER A 702 -4.78 0.95 12.38
CA SER A 702 -4.95 0.58 10.97
C SER A 702 -5.81 1.57 10.19
N PHE A 703 -6.88 2.04 10.81
CA PHE A 703 -7.77 3.07 10.27
C PHE A 703 -6.98 4.34 9.95
N GLN A 704 -6.19 4.84 10.90
CA GLN A 704 -5.39 6.05 10.76
C GLN A 704 -4.28 5.87 9.72
N SER A 705 -3.55 4.75 9.77
CA SER A 705 -2.50 4.40 8.81
C SER A 705 -3.05 4.35 7.37
N THR A 706 -4.24 3.76 7.18
CA THR A 706 -4.84 3.62 5.84
C THR A 706 -5.36 4.94 5.27
N ILE A 707 -6.04 5.80 6.06
CA ILE A 707 -6.45 7.13 5.56
C ILE A 707 -5.24 7.99 5.20
N LEU A 708 -4.19 8.00 6.04
CA LEU A 708 -3.00 8.80 5.75
C LEU A 708 -2.28 8.31 4.49
N LYS A 709 -2.23 6.98 4.24
CA LYS A 709 -1.70 6.39 2.99
C LYS A 709 -2.50 6.80 1.74
N MET A 710 -3.82 6.97 1.83
CA MET A 710 -4.63 7.52 0.72
C MET A 710 -4.34 9.00 0.50
N ARG A 711 -4.35 9.81 1.57
CA ARG A 711 -4.10 11.26 1.49
C ARG A 711 -2.72 11.59 0.93
N CYS A 712 -1.67 10.84 1.28
CA CYS A 712 -0.31 11.08 0.77
C CYS A 712 0.04 10.33 -0.53
N GLY A 713 -0.95 9.78 -1.26
CA GLY A 713 -0.75 9.16 -2.57
C GLY A 713 -0.11 7.75 -2.57
N LEU A 714 0.31 7.21 -1.41
CA LEU A 714 0.81 5.83 -1.29
C LEU A 714 -0.24 4.77 -1.66
N ILE A 715 -1.52 5.13 -1.55
CA ILE A 715 -2.64 4.47 -2.22
C ILE A 715 -3.18 5.49 -3.23
N PRO A 716 -2.92 5.32 -4.55
CA PRO A 716 -3.33 6.28 -5.57
C PRO A 716 -4.85 6.39 -5.72
N SER A 717 -5.32 7.52 -6.26
CA SER A 717 -6.73 7.94 -6.23
C SER A 717 -7.33 8.13 -7.63
N LEU A 718 -6.84 9.12 -8.39
CA LEU A 718 -7.27 9.37 -9.78
C LEU A 718 -6.87 8.22 -10.73
N ASP A 719 -5.75 7.55 -10.46
CA ASP A 719 -5.18 6.52 -11.34
C ASP A 719 -5.53 5.07 -10.93
N ASP A 720 -6.08 4.84 -9.73
CA ASP A 720 -6.36 3.48 -9.25
C ASP A 720 -7.77 2.99 -9.60
N LYS A 721 -7.82 1.98 -10.47
CA LYS A 721 -9.03 1.23 -10.82
C LYS A 721 -9.72 0.63 -9.58
N ARG A 722 -9.00 0.35 -8.49
CA ARG A 722 -9.58 -0.07 -7.19
C ARG A 722 -10.32 1.07 -6.50
N PHE A 723 -9.79 2.30 -6.49
CA PHE A 723 -10.48 3.46 -5.93
C PHE A 723 -11.83 3.71 -6.64
N HIS A 724 -11.88 3.56 -7.96
CA HIS A 724 -13.13 3.65 -8.73
C HIS A 724 -14.12 2.50 -8.41
N GLN A 725 -13.62 1.29 -8.16
CA GLN A 725 -14.45 0.16 -7.72
C GLN A 725 -14.96 0.36 -6.29
N ASN A 726 -14.20 1.03 -5.41
CA ASN A 726 -14.61 1.32 -4.04
C ASN A 726 -15.75 2.35 -4.02
N ARG A 727 -15.62 3.44 -4.78
CA ARG A 727 -16.67 4.47 -4.93
C ARG A 727 -18.02 3.90 -5.41
N LYS A 728 -18.04 2.78 -6.13
CA LYS A 728 -19.25 2.12 -6.65
C LYS A 728 -19.94 1.16 -5.67
N SER A 729 -19.40 0.97 -4.46
CA SER A 729 -20.02 0.12 -3.43
C SER A 729 -20.42 0.89 -2.16
N ALA A 730 -20.67 2.19 -2.29
CA ALA A 730 -21.17 3.07 -1.23
C ALA A 730 -22.63 2.77 -0.78
N ASP A 731 -23.16 1.59 -1.15
CA ASP A 731 -24.50 1.06 -0.84
C ASP A 731 -24.47 -0.07 0.21
N MET A 732 -23.39 -0.86 0.22
CA MET A 732 -23.16 -1.97 1.17
C MET A 732 -23.11 -1.52 2.63
N ILE A 733 -22.85 -0.22 2.81
CA ILE A 733 -23.71 0.79 3.49
C ILE A 733 -23.97 0.61 5.02
N TYR A 734 -23.86 -0.61 5.56
CA TYR A 734 -24.34 -1.01 6.90
C TYR A 734 -23.45 -2.01 7.69
N SER A 735 -22.71 -2.93 7.08
CA SER A 735 -22.28 -4.17 7.77
C SER A 735 -20.97 -4.17 8.60
N VAL A 736 -20.12 -3.11 8.58
CA VAL A 736 -18.79 -3.03 9.29
C VAL A 736 -18.90 -3.52 10.72
N VAL A 737 -19.98 -3.09 11.38
CA VAL A 737 -20.23 -3.31 12.81
C VAL A 737 -20.44 -4.79 13.09
N ALA A 738 -21.25 -5.46 12.26
CA ALA A 738 -21.55 -6.88 12.42
C ALA A 738 -20.31 -7.73 12.14
N ASP A 739 -19.53 -7.37 11.12
CA ASP A 739 -18.30 -8.05 10.77
C ASP A 739 -17.23 -7.94 11.85
N MET A 740 -16.97 -6.71 12.35
CA MET A 740 -16.07 -6.48 13.48
C MET A 740 -16.45 -7.33 14.71
N MET A 741 -17.75 -7.54 14.97
CA MET A 741 -18.24 -8.40 16.05
C MET A 741 -18.05 -9.89 15.76
N TYR A 742 -18.59 -10.39 14.65
CA TYR A 742 -18.66 -11.82 14.36
C TYR A 742 -17.32 -12.42 13.96
N MET A 743 -16.46 -11.64 13.28
CA MET A 743 -15.12 -12.11 12.92
C MET A 743 -14.20 -12.18 14.14
N MET A 744 -14.28 -11.21 15.07
CA MET A 744 -13.60 -11.29 16.38
C MET A 744 -14.11 -12.48 17.20
N LEU A 745 -15.44 -12.67 17.29
CA LEU A 745 -16.03 -13.83 17.95
C LEU A 745 -15.56 -15.16 17.33
N GLY A 746 -15.50 -15.23 16.00
CA GLY A 746 -15.00 -16.40 15.25
C GLY A 746 -13.52 -16.67 15.52
N SER A 747 -12.69 -15.63 15.52
CA SER A 747 -11.26 -15.69 15.86
C SER A 747 -11.05 -16.23 17.29
N MET A 748 -11.71 -15.60 18.28
CA MET A 748 -11.67 -16.03 19.68
C MET A 748 -12.18 -17.47 19.88
N ALA A 749 -13.28 -17.85 19.24
CA ALA A 749 -13.87 -19.19 19.37
C ALA A 749 -13.01 -20.27 18.68
N LEU A 750 -12.42 -19.96 17.52
CA LEU A 750 -11.51 -20.87 16.82
C LEU A 750 -10.22 -21.07 17.60
N LEU A 751 -9.61 -20.00 18.12
CA LEU A 751 -8.39 -20.09 18.92
C LEU A 751 -8.65 -20.78 20.27
N TRP A 752 -9.77 -20.47 20.93
CA TRP A 752 -10.23 -21.20 22.12
C TRP A 752 -10.40 -22.70 21.82
N PHE A 753 -11.05 -23.06 20.72
CA PHE A 753 -11.28 -24.45 20.35
C PHE A 753 -9.97 -25.18 20.05
N ILE A 754 -9.05 -24.57 19.29
CA ILE A 754 -7.74 -25.15 18.97
C ILE A 754 -6.93 -25.41 20.25
N VAL A 755 -6.82 -24.42 21.14
CA VAL A 755 -6.05 -24.57 22.39
C VAL A 755 -6.73 -25.54 23.35
N THR A 756 -8.07 -25.49 23.47
CA THR A 756 -8.84 -26.42 24.30
C THR A 756 -8.68 -27.86 23.80
N ALA A 757 -8.81 -28.09 22.48
CA ALA A 757 -8.66 -29.42 21.90
C ALA A 757 -7.25 -29.97 22.12
N CYS A 758 -6.20 -29.18 21.85
CA CYS A 758 -4.82 -29.58 22.09
C CYS A 758 -4.56 -29.96 23.56
N LEU A 759 -4.97 -29.12 24.52
CA LEU A 759 -4.77 -29.39 25.96
C LEU A 759 -5.66 -30.55 26.47
N PHE A 760 -6.90 -30.64 26.01
CA PHE A 760 -7.84 -31.69 26.43
C PHE A 760 -7.40 -33.07 25.92
N LEU A 761 -6.96 -33.16 24.66
CA LEU A 761 -6.43 -34.40 24.11
C LEU A 761 -5.15 -34.87 24.83
N LEU A 762 -4.36 -33.94 25.38
CA LEU A 762 -3.17 -34.23 26.19
C LEU A 762 -3.52 -34.69 27.61
N PHE A 763 -4.54 -34.12 28.25
CA PHE A 763 -4.93 -34.46 29.63
C PHE A 763 -5.94 -35.61 29.76
N TRP A 764 -6.69 -35.96 28.71
CA TRP A 764 -7.65 -37.07 28.73
C TRP A 764 -6.94 -38.41 28.50
N PRO A 765 -6.95 -39.36 29.47
CA PRO A 765 -6.10 -40.57 29.39
C PRO A 765 -6.36 -41.47 28.18
N LEU A 766 -7.57 -41.43 27.59
CA LEU A 766 -7.91 -42.18 26.38
C LEU A 766 -7.10 -41.71 25.15
N THR A 767 -6.78 -40.42 25.07
CA THR A 767 -6.04 -39.81 23.95
C THR A 767 -4.61 -39.43 24.30
N GLN A 768 -4.27 -39.33 25.59
CA GLN A 768 -2.95 -38.96 26.10
C GLN A 768 -1.82 -39.78 25.46
N THR A 769 -1.97 -41.11 25.38
CA THR A 769 -0.96 -41.99 24.76
C THR A 769 -0.75 -41.66 23.28
N LEU A 770 -1.82 -41.45 22.51
CA LEU A 770 -1.74 -41.05 21.10
C LEU A 770 -1.07 -39.67 20.95
N MET A 771 -1.41 -38.70 21.81
CA MET A 771 -0.80 -37.37 21.79
C MET A 771 0.68 -37.38 22.17
N LEU A 772 1.10 -38.25 23.11
CA LEU A 772 2.51 -38.45 23.43
C LEU A 772 3.29 -39.07 22.26
N TYR A 773 2.70 -40.03 21.53
CA TYR A 773 3.28 -40.53 20.27
C TYR A 773 3.38 -39.42 19.21
N LEU A 774 2.35 -38.58 19.04
CA LEU A 774 2.38 -37.46 18.10
C LEU A 774 3.44 -36.40 18.47
N ILE A 775 3.63 -36.12 19.76
CA ILE A 775 4.71 -35.23 20.25
C ILE A 775 6.08 -35.86 19.98
N ALA A 776 6.30 -37.13 20.30
CA ALA A 776 7.56 -37.83 20.02
C ALA A 776 7.87 -37.85 18.51
N TRP A 777 6.86 -38.08 17.68
CA TRP A 777 6.97 -38.05 16.22
C TRP A 777 7.31 -36.66 15.69
N GLY A 778 6.66 -35.60 16.21
CA GLY A 778 6.94 -34.21 15.88
C GLY A 778 8.32 -33.73 16.33
N LEU A 779 8.80 -34.19 17.49
CA LEU A 779 10.17 -33.93 17.97
C LEU A 779 11.20 -34.62 17.09
N GLY A 780 11.03 -35.91 16.79
CA GLY A 780 11.88 -36.65 15.85
C GLY A 780 11.94 -35.98 14.48
N LEU A 781 10.79 -35.55 13.96
CA LEU A 781 10.72 -34.80 12.70
C LEU A 781 11.47 -33.46 12.78
N THR A 782 11.30 -32.71 13.87
CA THR A 782 12.02 -31.44 14.10
C THR A 782 13.53 -31.66 14.10
N ILE A 783 14.02 -32.73 14.75
CA ILE A 783 15.43 -33.14 14.72
C ILE A 783 15.89 -33.42 13.28
N THR A 784 15.11 -34.15 12.45
CA THR A 784 15.49 -34.38 11.04
C THR A 784 15.54 -33.08 10.22
N VAL A 785 14.68 -32.10 10.51
CA VAL A 785 14.69 -30.79 9.83
C VAL A 785 15.91 -29.96 10.24
N VAL A 786 16.29 -29.95 11.52
CA VAL A 786 17.51 -29.30 12.01
C VAL A 786 18.75 -29.99 11.43
N ALA A 787 18.81 -31.32 11.45
CA ALA A 787 19.90 -32.08 10.82
C ALA A 787 20.04 -31.76 9.33
N ARG A 788 18.91 -31.67 8.59
CA ARG A 788 18.90 -31.23 7.19
C ARG A 788 19.43 -29.81 7.01
N MET A 789 19.10 -28.87 7.92
CA MET A 789 19.64 -27.50 7.88
C MET A 789 21.16 -27.48 8.12
N VAL A 790 21.67 -28.26 9.08
CA VAL A 790 23.11 -28.39 9.35
C VAL A 790 23.84 -29.00 8.15
N VAL A 791 23.34 -30.10 7.58
CA VAL A 791 23.91 -30.72 6.37
C VAL A 791 23.86 -29.75 5.19
N GLN A 792 22.76 -29.02 4.98
CA GLN A 792 22.65 -28.02 3.93
C GLN A 792 23.64 -26.85 4.13
N TRP A 793 23.89 -26.43 5.37
CA TRP A 793 24.86 -25.40 5.72
C TRP A 793 26.30 -25.86 5.46
N LEU A 794 26.70 -27.04 5.96
CA LEU A 794 28.01 -27.65 5.70
C LEU A 794 28.26 -27.87 4.20
N CYS A 795 27.27 -28.42 3.48
CA CYS A 795 27.39 -28.60 2.04
C CYS A 795 27.44 -27.26 1.27
N ARG A 796 26.82 -26.19 1.79
CA ARG A 796 26.90 -24.84 1.21
C ARG A 796 28.28 -24.22 1.42
N THR A 797 28.90 -24.35 2.60
CA THR A 797 30.26 -23.81 2.84
C THR A 797 31.32 -24.58 2.06
N HIS A 798 31.19 -25.91 1.95
CA HIS A 798 32.13 -26.73 1.18
C HIS A 798 31.94 -26.61 -0.33
N PHE A 799 30.74 -26.85 -0.89
CA PHE A 799 30.57 -26.99 -2.35
C PHE A 799 30.24 -25.69 -3.10
N ILE A 800 29.90 -24.60 -2.41
CA ILE A 800 29.45 -23.33 -3.02
C ILE A 800 30.33 -22.17 -2.53
N LYS A 801 30.58 -21.15 -3.37
CA LYS A 801 31.20 -19.86 -3.01
C LYS A 801 30.36 -18.73 -3.62
N GLY A 802 29.65 -17.99 -2.76
CA GLY A 802 28.63 -17.03 -3.22
C GLY A 802 27.50 -17.75 -3.96
N MET A 803 27.29 -17.42 -5.23
CA MET A 803 26.31 -18.07 -6.11
C MET A 803 26.92 -19.22 -6.95
N TYR A 804 28.24 -19.44 -6.90
CA TYR A 804 28.94 -20.35 -7.80
C TYR A 804 29.30 -21.69 -7.14
N ARG A 805 29.15 -22.79 -7.88
CA ARG A 805 29.51 -24.15 -7.42
C ARG A 805 31.00 -24.43 -7.63
N LYS A 806 31.72 -24.86 -6.60
CA LYS A 806 33.13 -25.29 -6.67
C LYS A 806 33.27 -26.66 -7.33
N HIS A 807 32.33 -27.58 -7.06
CA HIS A 807 32.39 -28.97 -7.54
C HIS A 807 31.02 -29.43 -8.06
N VAL A 808 30.74 -29.19 -9.35
CA VAL A 808 29.40 -29.39 -9.92
C VAL A 808 28.88 -30.83 -9.78
N LYS A 809 29.72 -31.85 -9.99
CA LYS A 809 29.29 -33.25 -9.81
C LYS A 809 28.82 -33.55 -8.38
N ALA A 810 29.60 -33.10 -7.37
CA ALA A 810 29.27 -33.30 -5.96
C ALA A 810 28.03 -32.50 -5.54
N ASP A 811 27.94 -31.23 -5.95
CA ASP A 811 26.79 -30.39 -5.64
C ASP A 811 25.50 -30.94 -6.27
N ASN A 812 25.55 -31.50 -7.49
CA ASN A 812 24.39 -32.09 -8.15
C ASN A 812 23.89 -33.35 -7.43
N ILE A 813 24.80 -34.24 -6.99
CA ILE A 813 24.44 -35.40 -6.16
C ILE A 813 23.82 -34.94 -4.83
N LYS A 814 24.48 -34.00 -4.13
CA LYS A 814 23.97 -33.44 -2.86
C LYS A 814 22.63 -32.71 -3.03
N ASN A 815 22.39 -32.03 -4.15
CA ASN A 815 21.11 -31.39 -4.43
C ASN A 815 20.02 -32.44 -4.66
N LEU A 816 20.31 -33.55 -5.36
CA LEU A 816 19.36 -34.65 -5.53
C LEU A 816 19.06 -35.35 -4.19
N SER A 817 20.07 -35.64 -3.36
CA SER A 817 19.87 -36.19 -2.00
C SER A 817 19.02 -35.26 -1.12
N LEU A 818 19.34 -33.96 -1.11
CA LEU A 818 18.57 -32.96 -0.35
C LEU A 818 17.15 -32.76 -0.90
N VAL A 819 16.93 -32.94 -2.20
CA VAL A 819 15.58 -32.99 -2.80
C VAL A 819 14.80 -34.19 -2.27
N CYS A 820 15.39 -35.39 -2.21
CA CYS A 820 14.72 -36.58 -1.67
C CYS A 820 14.38 -36.43 -0.18
N TRP A 821 15.33 -35.94 0.63
CA TRP A 821 15.09 -35.58 2.05
C TRP A 821 13.99 -34.51 2.17
N ARG A 822 13.96 -33.53 1.26
CA ARG A 822 12.92 -32.48 1.20
C ARG A 822 11.55 -33.00 0.74
N MET A 823 11.46 -34.14 0.06
CA MET A 823 10.17 -34.83 -0.16
C MET A 823 9.68 -35.48 1.12
N GLY A 824 10.52 -36.27 1.80
CA GLY A 824 10.16 -36.91 3.08
C GLY A 824 9.79 -35.92 4.19
N THR A 825 10.49 -34.77 4.26
CA THR A 825 10.16 -33.66 5.17
C THR A 825 9.15 -32.65 4.56
N GLY A 826 8.69 -32.87 3.33
CA GLY A 826 7.82 -31.96 2.59
C GLY A 826 6.36 -32.02 3.02
N SER A 827 5.88 -33.22 3.37
CA SER A 827 4.56 -33.44 3.99
C SER A 827 4.43 -32.68 5.31
N ALA A 828 5.47 -32.69 6.14
CA ALA A 828 5.50 -31.90 7.37
C ALA A 828 5.67 -30.40 7.12
N GLY A 829 6.39 -29.99 6.07
CA GLY A 829 6.36 -28.61 5.59
C GLY A 829 4.95 -28.14 5.20
N LEU A 830 4.14 -29.03 4.61
CA LEU A 830 2.73 -28.78 4.32
C LEU A 830 1.88 -28.75 5.61
N LEU A 831 2.06 -29.69 6.55
CA LEU A 831 1.34 -29.68 7.84
C LEU A 831 1.67 -28.44 8.67
N VAL A 832 2.93 -28.02 8.74
CA VAL A 832 3.35 -26.76 9.38
C VAL A 832 2.75 -25.56 8.64
N ARG A 833 2.71 -25.56 7.30
CA ARG A 833 2.04 -24.49 6.54
C ARG A 833 0.53 -24.45 6.78
N ILE A 834 -0.13 -25.60 6.90
CA ILE A 834 -1.56 -25.70 7.25
C ILE A 834 -1.78 -25.20 8.68
N GLY A 835 -0.97 -25.62 9.65
CA GLY A 835 -1.04 -25.15 11.03
C GLY A 835 -0.79 -23.64 11.16
N LEU A 836 0.20 -23.10 10.45
CA LEU A 836 0.47 -21.67 10.39
C LEU A 836 -0.64 -20.90 9.66
N LEU A 837 -1.29 -21.47 8.65
CA LEU A 837 -2.43 -20.86 7.97
C LEU A 837 -3.68 -20.88 8.85
N LEU A 838 -3.96 -21.99 9.54
CA LEU A 838 -5.04 -22.10 10.52
C LEU A 838 -4.82 -21.13 11.69
N LEU A 839 -3.59 -20.98 12.17
CA LEU A 839 -3.24 -20.01 13.21
C LEU A 839 -3.31 -18.57 12.70
N ALA A 840 -2.88 -18.29 11.46
CA ALA A 840 -3.03 -16.97 10.86
C ALA A 840 -4.52 -16.61 10.67
N VAL A 841 -5.35 -17.56 10.24
CA VAL A 841 -6.81 -17.39 10.24
C VAL A 841 -7.31 -17.15 11.67
N ALA A 842 -6.94 -17.96 12.66
CA ALA A 842 -7.34 -17.79 14.07
C ALA A 842 -6.70 -16.59 14.82
N VAL A 843 -6.04 -15.67 14.11
CA VAL A 843 -5.39 -14.44 14.64
C VAL A 843 -5.67 -13.20 13.78
N TYR A 844 -5.97 -13.37 12.49
CA TYR A 844 -6.29 -12.30 11.55
C TYR A 844 -7.70 -12.39 10.95
N MET A 845 -8.47 -13.45 11.21
CA MET A 845 -9.88 -13.51 10.80
C MET A 845 -10.66 -12.34 11.42
N GLY A 846 -10.44 -12.02 12.70
CA GLY A 846 -11.06 -10.89 13.37
C GLY A 846 -10.54 -9.50 12.95
N ARG A 847 -9.79 -9.39 11.84
CA ARG A 847 -9.19 -8.15 11.32
C ARG A 847 -9.66 -7.83 9.90
N ILE A 848 -10.78 -7.09 9.79
CA ILE A 848 -11.36 -6.64 8.51
C ILE A 848 -10.64 -5.46 7.86
N ASP A 849 -9.43 -5.16 8.35
CA ASP A 849 -8.58 -4.03 7.97
C ASP A 849 -7.31 -4.46 7.19
N VAL A 850 -7.08 -5.78 7.04
CA VAL A 850 -5.91 -6.36 6.37
C VAL A 850 -6.34 -7.35 5.29
N ASP A 851 -5.65 -7.36 4.15
CA ASP A 851 -5.76 -8.44 3.14
C ASP A 851 -5.28 -9.78 3.76
N LEU A 852 -6.19 -10.67 4.16
CA LEU A 852 -5.88 -12.02 4.66
C LEU A 852 -5.44 -12.95 3.50
N LEU A 853 -5.98 -12.70 2.31
CA LEU A 853 -5.55 -13.36 1.07
C LEU A 853 -4.69 -12.42 0.20
N GLN A 854 -3.86 -12.97 -0.68
CA GLN A 854 -3.03 -12.18 -1.59
C GLN A 854 -3.88 -11.28 -2.50
N LYS A 855 -3.33 -10.16 -2.99
CA LYS A 855 -4.06 -9.10 -3.73
C LYS A 855 -4.86 -9.54 -4.96
N ASP A 856 -4.57 -10.70 -5.55
CA ASP A 856 -5.29 -11.32 -6.68
C ASP A 856 -6.44 -12.23 -6.22
N LEU A 857 -6.36 -12.73 -4.97
CA LEU A 857 -7.38 -13.46 -4.25
C LEU A 857 -8.19 -12.56 -3.29
N ALA A 858 -7.86 -11.27 -3.17
CA ALA A 858 -8.63 -10.22 -2.49
C ALA A 858 -10.03 -9.93 -3.10
N ILE A 859 -10.44 -10.78 -4.05
CA ILE A 859 -11.81 -10.91 -4.53
C ILE A 859 -12.55 -11.92 -3.62
N PHE A 860 -11.94 -13.08 -3.32
CA PHE A 860 -12.46 -14.07 -2.36
C PHE A 860 -12.47 -13.52 -0.95
N ASP A 861 -11.37 -12.87 -0.57
CA ASP A 861 -11.32 -12.08 0.64
C ASP A 861 -12.09 -10.78 0.39
N GLY A 862 -13.41 -10.93 0.43
CA GLY A 862 -14.34 -9.82 0.59
C GLY A 862 -14.30 -9.25 2.00
N TYR A 863 -13.17 -9.33 2.73
CA TYR A 863 -12.94 -8.81 4.10
C TYR A 863 -11.91 -7.66 4.34
N PRO A 864 -11.23 -7.00 3.36
CA PRO A 864 -10.37 -5.81 3.62
C PRO A 864 -10.93 -4.48 3.08
N ARG A 865 -11.30 -4.42 1.81
CA ARG A 865 -11.97 -3.27 1.15
C ARG A 865 -13.34 -2.75 1.72
N TRP A 866 -14.15 -3.48 2.53
CA TRP A 866 -15.49 -3.09 3.10
C TRP A 866 -15.16 -1.86 3.97
N PHE A 867 -14.20 -2.04 4.88
CA PHE A 867 -13.49 -1.00 5.61
C PHE A 867 -12.90 0.11 4.72
N GLN A 868 -12.23 -0.17 3.58
CA GLN A 868 -11.74 0.93 2.71
C GLN A 868 -12.86 1.78 2.08
N VAL A 869 -14.02 1.19 1.78
CA VAL A 869 -15.20 1.93 1.28
C VAL A 869 -15.77 2.81 2.39
N ASP A 870 -15.71 2.37 3.66
CA ASP A 870 -15.97 3.24 4.82
C ASP A 870 -15.04 4.44 4.76
N LEU A 871 -13.72 4.20 4.80
CA LEU A 871 -12.72 5.27 4.80
C LEU A 871 -12.93 6.27 3.65
N ILE A 872 -13.23 5.78 2.44
CA ILE A 872 -13.43 6.62 1.26
C ILE A 872 -14.74 7.40 1.33
N VAL A 873 -15.87 6.79 1.70
CA VAL A 873 -17.16 7.49 1.82
C VAL A 873 -17.14 8.48 2.98
N HIS A 874 -16.49 8.11 4.08
CA HIS A 874 -16.18 8.96 5.22
C HIS A 874 -15.41 10.20 4.76
N GLU A 875 -14.21 10.04 4.21
CA GLU A 875 -13.40 11.15 3.70
C GLU A 875 -14.13 11.95 2.59
N ALA A 876 -14.93 11.30 1.74
CA ALA A 876 -15.62 11.95 0.61
C ALA A 876 -16.53 13.12 0.99
N HIS A 877 -17.00 13.19 2.24
CA HIS A 877 -17.64 14.41 2.73
C HIS A 877 -17.13 14.90 4.10
N ARG A 878 -16.12 14.22 4.68
CA ARG A 878 -15.46 14.54 5.97
C ARG A 878 -13.95 14.78 5.89
N HIS A 879 -13.35 14.82 4.70
CA HIS A 879 -11.97 15.27 4.51
C HIS A 879 -11.84 16.77 4.81
N PRO A 880 -10.75 17.23 5.48
CA PRO A 880 -10.48 18.64 5.80
C PRO A 880 -10.87 19.65 4.72
N PHE A 881 -10.28 19.51 3.54
CA PHE A 881 -10.52 20.40 2.41
C PHE A 881 -11.95 20.32 1.85
N ILE A 882 -12.65 19.18 1.97
CA ILE A 882 -14.03 19.04 1.49
C ILE A 882 -15.05 19.73 2.42
N GLU A 883 -14.87 19.75 3.74
CA GLU A 883 -15.68 20.63 4.60
C GLU A 883 -15.37 22.11 4.34
N ARG A 884 -14.11 22.48 4.09
CA ARG A 884 -13.75 23.88 3.82
C ARG A 884 -14.32 24.40 2.50
N LEU A 885 -14.12 23.67 1.39
CA LEU A 885 -14.71 23.97 0.08
C LEU A 885 -16.24 24.03 0.15
N ALA A 886 -16.88 23.04 0.78
CA ALA A 886 -18.33 23.04 0.98
C ALA A 886 -18.82 24.27 1.79
N THR A 887 -18.00 24.79 2.72
CA THR A 887 -18.30 26.05 3.43
C THR A 887 -18.16 27.26 2.51
N LEU A 888 -17.10 27.36 1.71
CA LEU A 888 -16.88 28.44 0.74
C LEU A 888 -18.03 28.52 -0.28
N TYR A 889 -18.46 27.37 -0.79
CA TYR A 889 -19.62 27.26 -1.68
C TYR A 889 -20.92 27.74 -1.01
N LEU A 890 -21.15 27.37 0.26
CA LEU A 890 -22.30 27.87 1.01
C LEU A 890 -22.27 29.40 1.18
N TYR A 891 -21.11 30.00 1.47
CA TYR A 891 -20.98 31.47 1.53
C TYR A 891 -21.29 32.12 0.18
N ARG A 892 -20.73 31.62 -0.94
CA ARG A 892 -21.03 32.14 -2.28
C ARG A 892 -22.51 32.04 -2.65
N TRP A 893 -23.15 30.92 -2.32
CA TRP A 893 -24.59 30.74 -2.52
C TRP A 893 -25.43 31.68 -1.65
N ALA A 894 -25.11 31.82 -0.36
CA ALA A 894 -25.87 32.64 0.60
C ALA A 894 -25.71 34.16 0.42
N TYR A 895 -24.58 34.60 -0.16
CA TYR A 895 -24.30 36.01 -0.44
C TYR A 895 -24.48 36.38 -1.94
N ARG A 896 -25.06 35.48 -2.74
CA ARG A 896 -25.38 35.71 -4.15
C ARG A 896 -26.13 37.03 -4.36
N GLY A 897 -25.70 37.82 -5.34
CA GLY A 897 -26.29 39.12 -5.67
C GLY A 897 -25.92 40.26 -4.70
N LYS A 898 -25.17 40.01 -3.62
CA LYS A 898 -24.51 41.05 -2.83
C LYS A 898 -23.08 41.17 -3.35
N SER A 899 -22.68 42.38 -3.75
CA SER A 899 -21.48 42.67 -4.55
C SER A 899 -20.14 42.56 -3.80
N GLY A 900 -19.94 41.46 -3.07
CA GLY A 900 -18.77 41.21 -2.24
C GLY A 900 -18.19 39.81 -2.46
N PHE A 901 -18.91 38.76 -2.01
CA PHE A 901 -18.28 37.46 -1.78
C PHE A 901 -17.85 36.71 -3.06
N GLY A 902 -16.54 36.63 -3.32
CA GLY A 902 -15.98 35.82 -4.41
C GLY A 902 -15.96 36.51 -5.78
N ASN A 903 -15.37 37.70 -5.89
CA ASN A 903 -15.34 38.44 -7.16
C ASN A 903 -14.27 37.90 -8.12
N THR A 904 -14.49 38.08 -9.42
CA THR A 904 -13.61 37.56 -10.48
C THR A 904 -12.17 38.06 -10.38
N PRO A 905 -11.89 39.37 -10.15
CA PRO A 905 -10.51 39.85 -10.13
C PRO A 905 -9.71 39.35 -8.91
N SER A 906 -10.26 39.33 -7.69
CA SER A 906 -9.59 38.73 -6.52
C SER A 906 -9.44 37.22 -6.65
N ALA A 907 -10.41 36.54 -7.27
CA ALA A 907 -10.28 35.12 -7.57
C ALA A 907 -9.11 34.82 -8.52
N CYS A 908 -8.97 35.62 -9.58
CA CYS A 908 -7.83 35.57 -10.49
C CYS A 908 -6.52 35.88 -9.75
N TRP A 909 -6.46 36.90 -8.88
CA TRP A 909 -5.25 37.19 -8.10
C TRP A 909 -4.81 36.02 -7.23
N ARG A 910 -5.74 35.33 -6.55
CA ARG A 910 -5.42 34.10 -5.78
C ARG A 910 -4.96 32.95 -6.66
N LEU A 911 -5.54 32.78 -7.84
CA LEU A 911 -5.16 31.75 -8.81
C LEU A 911 -3.74 31.98 -9.35
N ILE A 912 -3.40 33.22 -9.72
CA ILE A 912 -2.06 33.61 -10.15
C ILE A 912 -1.06 33.48 -9.00
N PHE A 913 -1.44 33.81 -7.76
CA PHE A 913 -0.60 33.60 -6.56
C PHE A 913 -0.22 32.14 -6.37
N VAL A 914 -1.20 31.23 -6.48
CA VAL A 914 -0.93 29.78 -6.47
C VAL A 914 -0.06 29.37 -7.64
N LEU A 915 -0.41 29.71 -8.89
CA LEU A 915 0.34 29.25 -10.07
C LEU A 915 1.79 29.79 -10.13
N THR A 916 2.02 31.02 -9.66
CA THR A 916 3.35 31.65 -9.67
C THR A 916 4.26 31.07 -8.59
N LEU A 917 3.74 30.81 -7.39
CA LEU A 917 4.52 30.21 -6.30
C LEU A 917 4.60 28.68 -6.39
N MET A 918 3.62 28.02 -7.02
CA MET A 918 3.51 26.57 -7.12
C MET A 918 3.43 26.10 -8.59
N PRO A 919 4.45 26.38 -9.43
CA PRO A 919 4.40 26.19 -10.89
C PRO A 919 4.24 24.73 -11.34
N TRP A 920 4.46 23.75 -10.45
CA TRP A 920 4.13 22.35 -10.74
C TRP A 920 2.63 22.11 -10.98
N PHE A 921 1.73 22.94 -10.41
CA PHE A 921 0.29 22.85 -10.68
C PHE A 921 -0.10 23.30 -12.09
N VAL A 922 0.79 23.94 -12.87
CA VAL A 922 0.55 24.19 -14.30
C VAL A 922 0.35 22.86 -15.05
N LYS A 923 1.02 21.78 -14.63
CA LYS A 923 0.83 20.42 -15.17
C LYS A 923 -0.45 19.72 -14.69
N ASP A 924 -1.17 20.30 -13.74
CA ASP A 924 -2.48 19.83 -13.27
C ASP A 924 -3.62 20.78 -13.74
N ARG A 925 -3.38 21.58 -14.80
CA ARG A 925 -4.39 22.42 -15.48
C ARG A 925 -5.08 21.64 -16.60
N VAL A 926 -6.41 21.76 -16.67
CA VAL A 926 -7.23 21.12 -17.71
C VAL A 926 -6.81 21.55 -19.13
N HIS A 927 -6.55 22.85 -19.33
CA HIS A 927 -6.12 23.37 -20.64
C HIS A 927 -4.74 22.83 -21.09
N ALA A 928 -3.81 22.62 -20.16
CA ALA A 928 -2.49 22.04 -20.46
C ALA A 928 -2.54 20.57 -20.89
N LEU A 929 -3.71 19.92 -20.76
CA LEU A 929 -3.99 18.57 -21.26
C LEU A 929 -4.79 18.58 -22.58
N GLN A 930 -5.29 19.74 -23.02
CA GLN A 930 -6.01 19.90 -24.29
C GLN A 930 -5.11 20.50 -25.38
N ASP A 931 -4.17 21.37 -25.04
CA ASP A 931 -3.10 21.82 -25.92
C ASP A 931 -1.89 20.87 -25.84
N PRO A 932 -1.64 20.00 -26.85
CA PRO A 932 -0.47 19.12 -26.85
C PRO A 932 0.84 19.91 -26.88
N ILE A 933 0.81 21.16 -27.39
CA ILE A 933 1.93 22.09 -27.40
C ILE A 933 2.36 22.44 -25.97
N ILE A 934 1.41 22.67 -25.05
CA ILE A 934 1.72 23.01 -23.64
C ILE A 934 2.22 21.77 -22.89
N ALA A 935 1.72 20.58 -23.20
CA ALA A 935 2.24 19.33 -22.66
C ALA A 935 3.72 19.06 -23.03
N GLU A 936 4.19 19.62 -24.15
CA GLU A 936 5.60 19.55 -24.57
C GLU A 936 6.48 20.68 -24.00
N VAL A 937 5.89 21.71 -23.36
CA VAL A 937 6.63 22.72 -22.57
C VAL A 937 7.04 22.15 -21.21
N ASP A 938 7.95 21.19 -21.28
CA ASP A 938 8.73 20.72 -20.14
C ASP A 938 9.68 21.84 -19.70
N MET A 939 9.25 22.63 -18.69
CA MET A 939 10.15 23.45 -17.85
C MET A 939 11.47 22.70 -17.65
N PRO A 940 12.66 23.31 -17.90
CA PRO A 940 13.87 22.58 -18.31
C PRO A 940 14.52 21.72 -17.21
N VAL A 941 13.86 20.62 -16.86
CA VAL A 941 14.42 19.51 -16.09
C VAL A 941 15.48 18.84 -16.97
N SER A 942 16.73 18.94 -16.55
CA SER A 942 17.93 18.72 -17.39
C SER A 942 18.16 17.28 -17.87
N SER A 943 17.25 16.36 -17.58
CA SER A 943 17.22 14.96 -18.02
C SER A 943 16.51 14.73 -19.36
N SER A 944 15.52 15.55 -19.74
CA SER A 944 14.63 15.28 -20.90
C SER A 944 15.40 15.11 -22.23
N LYS A 945 16.43 15.93 -22.48
CA LYS A 945 17.28 15.85 -23.69
C LYS A 945 17.97 14.49 -23.90
N LYS A 946 18.18 13.69 -22.86
CA LYS A 946 18.71 12.31 -22.98
C LYS A 946 17.66 11.30 -23.45
N LEU A 947 16.37 11.54 -23.20
CA LEU A 947 15.28 10.62 -23.55
C LEU A 947 14.74 10.88 -24.97
N THR A 948 14.47 12.13 -25.32
CA THR A 948 14.08 12.52 -26.70
C THR A 948 15.18 12.16 -27.70
N GLY A 949 16.44 12.45 -27.36
CA GLY A 949 17.61 12.05 -28.13
C GLY A 949 17.88 10.54 -28.16
N TRP A 950 17.25 9.72 -27.31
CA TRP A 950 17.30 8.25 -27.40
C TRP A 950 16.16 7.71 -28.28
N LEU A 951 14.94 8.23 -28.11
CA LEU A 951 13.78 7.94 -28.96
C LEU A 951 14.02 8.30 -30.42
N HIS A 952 14.69 9.42 -30.72
CA HIS A 952 14.91 9.87 -32.09
C HIS A 952 15.87 8.95 -32.87
N ARG A 953 16.99 8.53 -32.27
CA ARG A 953 17.86 7.49 -32.84
C ARG A 953 17.11 6.17 -33.00
N ARG A 954 16.23 5.85 -32.05
CA ARG A 954 15.46 4.60 -32.08
C ARG A 954 14.49 4.57 -33.26
N LYS A 955 13.80 5.70 -33.54
CA LYS A 955 13.04 5.93 -34.79
C LYS A 955 13.92 5.83 -36.05
N GLN A 956 15.22 6.18 -36.00
CA GLN A 956 16.15 5.98 -37.11
C GLN A 956 16.68 4.53 -37.23
N SER A 957 16.83 3.79 -36.13
CA SER A 957 17.33 2.40 -36.14
C SER A 957 16.25 1.35 -36.45
N GLU A 958 15.01 1.61 -36.04
CA GLU A 958 13.86 0.72 -36.25
C GLU A 958 13.09 1.18 -37.49
N GLY A 959 13.68 0.97 -38.68
CA GLY A 959 13.14 1.38 -39.98
C GLY A 959 11.84 0.65 -40.37
N LEU A 960 10.72 1.07 -39.80
CA LEU A 960 9.39 0.49 -39.98
C LEU A 960 8.44 1.48 -40.68
N LYS A 961 7.89 1.04 -41.83
CA LYS A 961 6.76 1.73 -42.49
C LYS A 961 5.48 1.41 -41.72
N GLY A 962 4.77 2.43 -41.25
CA GLY A 962 3.48 2.29 -40.57
C GLY A 962 3.38 3.12 -39.29
N THR A 963 3.28 4.45 -39.44
CA THR A 963 3.27 5.40 -38.30
C THR A 963 1.88 5.92 -37.92
N GLU A 964 0.88 5.88 -38.82
CA GLU A 964 -0.48 6.41 -38.53
C GLU A 964 -1.22 5.63 -37.43
N GLU A 965 -1.02 4.31 -37.30
CA GLU A 965 -1.68 3.50 -36.26
C GLU A 965 -1.03 3.67 -34.87
N LEU A 966 0.16 4.28 -34.79
CA LEU A 966 0.87 4.54 -33.54
C LEU A 966 0.71 5.98 -33.02
N GLU A 967 0.19 6.90 -33.83
CA GLU A 967 -0.20 8.25 -33.38
C GLU A 967 -1.68 8.31 -32.93
N ASN A 968 -2.46 7.26 -33.23
CA ASN A 968 -3.87 7.10 -32.79
C ASN A 968 -4.00 6.21 -31.53
N ARG A 969 -2.95 6.07 -30.70
CA ARG A 969 -2.91 5.19 -29.52
C ARG A 969 -2.09 5.72 -28.36
#